data_AF-A0A1I6P9L1-F1
#
_entry.id   AF-A0A1I6P9L1-F1
#
_cell.length_a   1.000
_cell.length_b   1.000
_cell.length_c   1.000
_cell.angle_alpha   90.00
_cell.angle_beta   90.00
_cell.angle_gamma   90.00
#
_symmetry.space_group_name_H-M   'P 1'
#
loop_
_entity.id
_entity.type
_entity.pdbx_description
1 polymer ?
#
loop_
_entity_poly.entity_id
_entity_poly.type
_entity_poly.pdbx_seq_one_letter_code
_entity_poly.pdbx_strand_id
1 'polypeptide(L)'
;MAYFSIGLFKKIALTGMSVVLIATGGIAFAANDINRKGEPSMERRIQMEYLDRGLIAVPANNGVFLSWRLLANEATGSNETGLTGTDFHIYRDGKRIAQVSDSTNYLDPAGETDSRYYVSAVVKGKEVDQSEAVIPWGNSYYDLPIQKPQDGITPAGEAYTYSANDMSVGDVDGDGKLEYFVKWEPSNAKDVSQVGYTGNTYIDAYTYEGRLLYRIDLGVNVRSGAHYTQFLVYDFDGDGKAELMFKTAPGTKVLRYDDQGDVVSERYITMLKEDLAAGYSNGDDYRLSSEGYYEHIVDMFMNWHEYEEVIDGSWPQTLEEAFGIAPAYDYPLSREDAGHLADHYMDVFAPSKDANRNKFRQFEGFILSGPEYLSVFEGESGAELQTIRYKPGRYDDGLRWGDYAMNRIEPGNRVDRFLSGVAYLDGEQPYAVFARGYYTRTTLVSYSWDGENLNEYWYVDSGWTPMTNPFRDGPHGRQGTDPEYGQITTQGAHSLSVADVDDDGKQEIVYGSATIDHDGSVLSNASAVMPPQSANPGVVAGLGHGDALHVANIDPSREGLEVYMVHEGGAYAPYGYALRDAKTAEVIYGAYTGRDTGRGMIGDVDPDHPGLETWAVGLYTAAGQKISDTAPGTNMSIKWSKDMTTQLINGSLENTPTIDDWKKGTVLIAEGTRTNNHTKGTPSLVADVFGDWREEMLVRTADSSAIRIYSNTEVTSHKLHTLLHDPQYRAGVATQNTGYNQPVYTSYYFASDMDFAQVKLPNLSIAGLLPVLEHLHDQYVEEGDLSGAVVKQLANTLKQAVHHYDRGAYEQASSFLDKYISQLDKRDGKDKISERARLNLTHHAELLIDELKQK
;
A
#
# COMPACT_ATOMS: atom_id res chain seq x y z
N MET A 1 -52.26 30.59 8.55
CA MET A 1 -53.09 31.51 7.75
C MET A 1 -52.68 31.29 6.29
N ALA A 2 -53.45 30.55 5.48
CA ALA A 2 -54.59 31.05 4.69
C ALA A 2 -54.18 32.18 3.71
N TYR A 3 -54.37 32.18 2.39
CA TYR A 3 -55.09 31.31 1.43
C TYR A 3 -54.95 31.95 0.00
N PHE A 4 -55.23 31.20 -1.08
CA PHE A 4 -55.53 31.58 -2.50
C PHE A 4 -54.38 32.01 -3.44
N SER A 5 -54.09 31.46 -4.62
CA SER A 5 -54.72 30.57 -5.64
C SER A 5 -55.74 31.17 -6.63
N ILE A 6 -55.43 31.01 -7.93
CA ILE A 6 -56.26 30.99 -9.18
C ILE A 6 -56.78 32.37 -9.67
N GLY A 7 -56.73 32.79 -10.94
CA GLY A 7 -56.53 32.18 -12.26
C GLY A 7 -57.65 32.65 -13.23
N LEU A 8 -57.34 32.80 -14.54
CA LEU A 8 -58.20 32.93 -15.77
C LEU A 8 -57.72 34.10 -16.67
N PHE A 9 -57.76 34.10 -18.01
CA PHE A 9 -57.75 33.13 -19.12
C PHE A 9 -58.06 33.94 -20.41
N LYS A 10 -57.53 33.49 -21.57
CA LYS A 10 -58.08 33.60 -22.96
C LYS A 10 -57.96 34.98 -23.66
N LYS A 11 -57.67 35.13 -24.97
CA LYS A 11 -57.64 34.20 -26.13
C LYS A 11 -57.26 34.95 -27.45
N ILE A 12 -56.95 34.15 -28.50
CA ILE A 12 -57.25 34.33 -29.96
C ILE A 12 -56.31 35.27 -30.76
N ALA A 13 -55.81 35.01 -31.99
CA ALA A 13 -56.03 33.98 -33.05
C ALA A 13 -54.76 33.92 -33.96
N LEU A 14 -54.31 32.75 -34.48
CA LEU A 14 -54.72 32.03 -35.72
C LEU A 14 -54.34 32.81 -37.03
N THR A 15 -53.75 32.27 -38.12
CA THR A 15 -53.80 30.91 -38.73
C THR A 15 -52.85 30.81 -39.95
N GLY A 16 -52.45 29.59 -40.35
CA GLY A 16 -52.13 29.23 -41.76
C GLY A 16 -51.04 28.14 -41.93
N MET A 17 -51.37 26.83 -41.79
CA MET A 17 -51.45 25.76 -42.83
C MET A 17 -50.14 25.43 -43.59
N SER A 18 -49.70 24.18 -43.87
CA SER A 18 -50.16 22.79 -43.63
C SER A 18 -49.19 21.79 -44.31
N VAL A 19 -48.92 20.62 -43.67
CA VAL A 19 -48.84 19.22 -44.25
C VAL A 19 -47.53 18.81 -44.99
N VAL A 20 -46.87 17.63 -44.85
CA VAL A 20 -47.01 16.34 -44.10
C VAL A 20 -45.70 15.50 -44.22
N LEU A 21 -45.43 14.67 -43.18
CA LEU A 21 -44.57 13.46 -43.00
C LEU A 21 -43.37 13.08 -43.93
N ILE A 22 -42.24 12.60 -43.33
CA ILE A 22 -41.77 11.19 -43.22
C ILE A 22 -40.25 11.11 -42.85
N ALA A 23 -39.93 10.25 -41.87
CA ALA A 23 -38.69 9.46 -41.63
C ALA A 23 -37.36 10.07 -41.09
N THR A 24 -36.95 9.47 -39.95
CA THR A 24 -35.61 8.98 -39.53
C THR A 24 -34.35 9.82 -39.74
N GLY A 25 -33.63 10.08 -38.65
CA GLY A 25 -32.21 10.43 -38.66
C GLY A 25 -31.71 10.76 -37.26
N GLY A 26 -30.87 9.89 -36.71
CA GLY A 26 -30.18 10.14 -35.43
C GLY A 26 -29.29 11.37 -35.49
N ILE A 27 -29.14 12.04 -34.35
CA ILE A 27 -28.15 13.09 -34.16
C ILE A 27 -27.29 12.64 -32.99
N ALA A 28 -26.13 12.10 -33.32
CA ALA A 28 -24.99 12.05 -32.43
C ALA A 28 -24.52 13.49 -32.21
N PHE A 29 -24.43 13.91 -30.95
CA PHE A 29 -23.69 15.10 -30.60
C PHE A 29 -22.21 14.72 -30.58
N ALA A 30 -21.49 15.03 -31.67
CA ALA A 30 -20.04 15.06 -31.66
C ALA A 30 -19.61 16.29 -30.83
N ALA A 31 -18.93 16.04 -29.72
CA ALA A 31 -18.20 17.08 -29.00
C ALA A 31 -17.06 17.57 -29.89
N ASN A 32 -17.08 18.85 -30.23
CA ASN A 32 -16.04 19.50 -31.01
C ASN A 32 -14.92 19.91 -30.03
N ASP A 33 -13.81 19.21 -30.12
CA ASP A 33 -12.60 19.49 -29.37
C ASP A 33 -11.95 20.77 -29.92
N ILE A 34 -11.99 21.86 -29.16
CA ILE A 34 -11.31 23.11 -29.52
C ILE A 34 -9.88 23.02 -29.02
N ASN A 35 -9.04 22.56 -29.93
CA ASN A 35 -7.59 22.58 -29.88
C ASN A 35 -7.07 24.03 -29.66
N ARG A 36 -6.86 24.43 -28.40
CA ARG A 36 -6.10 25.64 -28.05
C ARG A 36 -4.63 25.27 -27.92
N LYS A 37 -3.86 25.62 -28.95
CA LYS A 37 -2.40 25.69 -28.88
C LYS A 37 -1.96 26.82 -27.95
N GLY A 38 -1.10 26.48 -26.99
CA GLY A 38 -0.01 27.34 -26.53
C GLY A 38 -0.30 28.29 -25.37
N GLU A 39 -0.54 27.74 -24.19
CA GLU A 39 0.02 28.27 -22.94
C GLU A 39 0.92 27.15 -22.39
N PRO A 40 2.10 27.44 -21.81
CA PRO A 40 2.83 26.41 -21.07
C PRO A 40 1.93 26.00 -19.90
N SER A 41 1.41 24.77 -19.93
CA SER A 41 0.92 24.16 -18.70
C SER A 41 2.09 24.23 -17.71
N MET A 42 1.88 24.78 -16.50
CA MET A 42 2.84 24.51 -15.43
C MET A 42 3.03 22.99 -15.39
N GLU A 43 4.26 22.51 -15.53
CA GLU A 43 4.54 21.07 -15.47
C GLU A 43 4.05 20.58 -14.10
N ARG A 44 3.18 19.56 -14.07
CA ARG A 44 2.68 18.96 -12.83
C ARG A 44 3.88 18.50 -11.99
N ARG A 45 3.79 18.69 -10.67
CA ARG A 45 4.83 18.29 -9.73
C ARG A 45 4.27 17.22 -8.80
N ILE A 46 4.93 16.08 -8.76
CA ILE A 46 4.53 14.96 -7.90
C ILE A 46 5.14 15.21 -6.52
N GLN A 47 4.29 15.22 -5.49
CA GLN A 47 4.73 15.25 -4.10
C GLN A 47 5.64 14.06 -3.81
N MET A 48 6.77 14.28 -3.15
CA MET A 48 7.62 13.24 -2.58
C MET A 48 8.20 13.69 -1.25
N GLU A 49 8.59 12.73 -0.43
CA GLU A 49 9.22 12.97 0.87
C GLU A 49 10.51 13.77 0.71
N TYR A 50 10.79 14.63 1.69
CA TYR A 50 12.18 15.01 1.93
C TYR A 50 12.89 13.77 2.49
N LEU A 51 14.05 13.45 1.91
CA LEU A 51 14.89 12.37 2.40
C LEU A 51 16.29 12.90 2.68
N ASP A 52 16.81 12.53 3.84
CA ASP A 52 18.20 12.79 4.18
C ASP A 52 19.14 11.96 3.30
N ARG A 53 20.43 12.05 3.57
CA ARG A 53 21.43 11.37 2.76
C ARG A 53 21.39 9.84 2.91
N GLY A 54 20.66 9.30 3.89
CA GLY A 54 20.58 7.86 4.15
C GLY A 54 21.95 7.21 4.28
N LEU A 55 22.95 7.95 4.79
CA LEU A 55 24.33 7.47 4.79
C LEU A 55 24.47 6.29 5.75
N ILE A 56 24.94 5.16 5.24
CA ILE A 56 25.31 3.99 6.04
C ILE A 56 26.79 3.68 5.93
N ALA A 57 27.33 3.09 6.98
CA ALA A 57 28.68 2.53 7.02
C ALA A 57 28.62 1.09 7.53
N VAL A 58 29.03 0.14 6.71
CA VAL A 58 28.90 -1.30 6.97
C VAL A 58 30.27 -1.97 6.91
N PRO A 59 30.66 -2.77 7.93
CA PRO A 59 31.85 -3.59 7.85
C PRO A 59 31.80 -4.53 6.64
N ALA A 60 32.88 -4.54 5.86
CA ALA A 60 33.06 -5.40 4.70
C ALA A 60 34.42 -6.14 4.78
N ASN A 61 34.59 -7.18 3.96
CA ASN A 61 35.80 -8.03 4.01
C ASN A 61 37.13 -7.26 3.90
N ASN A 62 37.15 -6.11 3.22
CA ASN A 62 38.36 -5.34 2.94
C ASN A 62 38.24 -3.87 3.37
N GLY A 63 37.47 -3.56 4.42
CA GLY A 63 37.33 -2.21 4.93
C GLY A 63 35.90 -1.88 5.38
N VAL A 64 35.54 -0.60 5.28
CA VAL A 64 34.18 -0.11 5.55
C VAL A 64 33.52 0.26 4.23
N PHE A 65 32.39 -0.36 3.94
CA PHE A 65 31.53 0.00 2.82
C PHE A 65 30.62 1.15 3.22
N LEU A 66 30.56 2.19 2.40
CA LEU A 66 29.69 3.36 2.56
C LEU A 66 28.69 3.37 1.42
N SER A 67 27.44 3.74 1.72
CA SER A 67 26.39 3.93 0.72
C SER A 67 25.49 5.09 1.13
N TRP A 68 24.98 5.86 0.18
CA TRP A 68 24.10 7.00 0.43
C TRP A 68 23.18 7.29 -0.75
N ARG A 69 22.14 8.09 -0.51
CA ARG A 69 21.12 8.40 -1.51
C ARG A 69 21.64 9.45 -2.50
N LEU A 70 21.35 9.23 -3.78
CA LEU A 70 21.19 10.31 -4.74
C LEU A 70 19.71 10.70 -4.71
N LEU A 71 19.40 11.97 -4.45
CA LEU A 71 18.01 12.44 -4.49
C LEU A 71 17.62 12.72 -5.96
N ALA A 72 16.35 12.57 -6.33
CA ALA A 72 15.96 12.65 -7.75
C ALA A 72 16.15 14.06 -8.33
N ASN A 73 15.96 15.10 -7.52
CA ASN A 73 16.25 16.50 -7.86
C ASN A 73 17.75 16.82 -8.01
N GLU A 74 18.64 15.90 -7.63
CA GLU A 74 20.09 16.02 -7.81
C GLU A 74 20.58 15.40 -9.12
N ALA A 75 19.73 14.61 -9.79
CA ALA A 75 20.00 14.05 -11.10
C ALA A 75 19.64 15.07 -12.20
N THR A 76 20.50 15.21 -13.21
CA THR A 76 20.33 16.19 -14.31
C THR A 76 20.48 15.57 -15.70
N GLY A 77 20.69 14.27 -15.78
CA GLY A 77 20.88 13.52 -17.03
C GLY A 77 21.45 12.14 -16.76
N SER A 78 21.97 11.47 -17.78
CA SER A 78 22.53 10.12 -17.67
C SER A 78 23.76 9.90 -18.57
N ASN A 79 24.45 8.78 -18.35
CA ASN A 79 25.53 8.25 -19.16
C ASN A 79 25.42 6.71 -19.26
N GLU A 80 26.44 6.03 -19.80
CA GLU A 80 26.44 4.57 -20.00
C GLU A 80 26.29 3.75 -18.72
N THR A 81 26.63 4.28 -17.55
CA THR A 81 26.63 3.52 -16.29
C THR A 81 25.66 4.07 -15.24
N GLY A 82 25.02 5.22 -15.47
CA GLY A 82 24.10 5.77 -14.47
C GLY A 82 23.61 7.18 -14.76
N LEU A 83 22.87 7.73 -13.81
CA LEU A 83 22.50 9.13 -13.74
C LEU A 83 23.73 10.02 -13.48
N THR A 84 23.67 11.25 -13.97
CA THR A 84 24.67 12.31 -13.78
C THR A 84 24.03 13.49 -13.04
N GLY A 85 24.84 14.35 -12.44
CA GLY A 85 24.35 15.49 -11.66
C GLY A 85 25.28 15.80 -10.51
N THR A 86 24.80 15.67 -9.28
CA THR A 86 25.56 15.90 -8.06
C THR A 86 26.68 14.87 -7.86
N ASP A 87 27.90 15.33 -7.60
CA ASP A 87 29.03 14.50 -7.16
C ASP A 87 29.10 14.47 -5.62
N PHE A 88 29.96 13.61 -5.04
CA PHE A 88 30.10 13.52 -3.59
C PHE A 88 31.55 13.52 -3.13
N HIS A 89 31.85 14.30 -2.10
CA HIS A 89 33.09 14.16 -1.33
C HIS A 89 32.86 13.28 -0.11
N ILE A 90 33.78 12.35 0.13
CA ILE A 90 33.71 11.39 1.24
C ILE A 90 34.72 11.79 2.28
N TYR A 91 34.28 11.87 3.53
CA TYR A 91 35.12 12.25 4.66
C TYR A 91 35.19 11.12 5.68
N ARG A 92 36.40 10.91 6.22
CA ARG A 92 36.64 10.10 7.42
C ARG A 92 37.37 10.94 8.45
N ASP A 93 36.85 11.00 9.67
CA ASP A 93 37.43 11.75 10.79
C ASP A 93 37.77 13.21 10.43
N GLY A 94 36.89 13.85 9.66
CA GLY A 94 37.06 15.23 9.19
C GLY A 94 38.07 15.43 8.05
N LYS A 95 38.61 14.35 7.46
CA LYS A 95 39.51 14.41 6.30
C LYS A 95 38.84 13.83 5.07
N ARG A 96 38.88 14.56 3.96
CA ARG A 96 38.42 14.05 2.67
C ARG A 96 39.30 12.89 2.22
N ILE A 97 38.69 11.74 1.96
CA ILE A 97 39.37 10.51 1.50
C ILE A 97 39.10 10.22 0.03
N ALA A 98 37.96 10.66 -0.52
CA ALA A 98 37.58 10.40 -1.90
C ALA A 98 36.64 11.48 -2.48
N GLN A 99 36.54 11.49 -3.81
CA GLN A 99 35.45 12.10 -4.56
C GLN A 99 34.83 10.99 -5.42
N VAL A 100 33.49 10.88 -5.40
CA VAL A 100 32.72 9.87 -6.12
C VAL A 100 31.73 10.58 -7.04
N SER A 101 31.73 10.23 -8.33
CA SER A 101 30.88 10.86 -9.35
C SER A 101 30.00 9.86 -10.10
N ASP A 102 30.39 8.58 -10.10
CA ASP A 102 29.87 7.47 -10.91
C ASP A 102 29.01 6.48 -10.12
N SER A 103 28.90 6.62 -8.81
CA SER A 103 28.00 5.86 -7.93
C SER A 103 27.57 6.72 -6.72
N THR A 104 26.85 6.11 -5.78
CA THR A 104 26.66 6.65 -4.43
C THR A 104 27.07 5.66 -3.36
N ASN A 105 28.19 4.97 -3.61
CA ASN A 105 28.83 4.10 -2.64
C ASN A 105 30.36 4.24 -2.69
N TYR A 106 31.04 3.76 -1.66
CA TYR A 106 32.49 3.77 -1.57
C TYR A 106 33.00 2.71 -0.60
N LEU A 107 34.04 1.96 -0.98
CA LEU A 107 34.75 1.07 -0.06
C LEU A 107 36.01 1.77 0.45
N ASP A 108 36.06 2.08 1.75
CA ASP A 108 37.25 2.60 2.42
C ASP A 108 38.10 1.45 3.01
N PRO A 109 39.24 1.10 2.39
CA PRO A 109 40.10 0.03 2.89
C PRO A 109 40.88 0.39 4.15
N ALA A 110 40.88 1.66 4.55
CA ALA A 110 41.54 2.13 5.77
C ALA A 110 40.53 2.50 6.87
N GLY A 111 39.26 2.13 6.70
CA GLY A 111 38.22 2.31 7.70
C GLY A 111 38.36 1.35 8.87
N GLU A 112 38.10 1.87 10.06
CA GLU A 112 38.05 1.13 11.33
C GLU A 112 36.66 1.24 11.95
N THR A 113 36.34 0.39 12.92
CA THR A 113 34.99 0.32 13.54
C THR A 113 34.56 1.57 14.28
N ASP A 114 35.50 2.43 14.67
CA ASP A 114 35.27 3.72 15.33
C ASP A 114 35.48 4.94 14.41
N SER A 115 35.77 4.69 13.13
CA SER A 115 35.87 5.74 12.10
C SER A 115 34.56 6.49 11.96
N ARG A 116 34.62 7.80 11.81
CA ARG A 116 33.43 8.65 11.61
C ARG A 116 33.36 9.13 10.18
N TYR A 117 32.26 8.81 9.50
CA TYR A 117 32.04 9.12 8.09
C TYR A 117 30.94 10.14 7.90
N TYR A 118 31.14 11.07 6.96
CA TYR A 118 30.07 11.87 6.40
C TYR A 118 30.34 12.11 4.91
N VAL A 119 29.30 12.45 4.16
CA VAL A 119 29.42 12.79 2.75
C VAL A 119 28.92 14.21 2.51
N SER A 120 29.55 14.91 1.56
CA SER A 120 29.10 16.23 1.12
C SER A 120 28.73 16.18 -0.35
N ALA A 121 27.50 16.57 -0.68
CA ALA A 121 27.04 16.80 -2.05
C ALA A 121 27.82 17.95 -2.69
N VAL A 122 28.27 17.75 -3.92
CA VAL A 122 29.09 18.69 -4.70
C VAL A 122 28.36 19.06 -5.99
N VAL A 123 27.90 20.31 -6.05
CA VAL A 123 27.21 20.88 -7.22
C VAL A 123 28.10 21.96 -7.83
N LYS A 124 28.38 21.84 -9.14
CA LYS A 124 29.27 22.77 -9.89
C LYS A 124 30.62 22.98 -9.20
N GLY A 125 31.17 21.91 -8.61
CA GLY A 125 32.47 21.91 -7.92
C GLY A 125 32.48 22.55 -6.53
N LYS A 126 31.33 22.81 -5.92
CA LYS A 126 31.20 23.34 -4.55
C LYS A 126 30.37 22.39 -3.69
N GLU A 127 30.80 22.18 -2.45
CA GLU A 127 29.97 21.51 -1.46
C GLU A 127 28.76 22.36 -1.13
N VAL A 128 27.58 21.73 -1.04
CA VAL A 128 26.30 22.41 -0.78
C VAL A 128 25.50 21.78 0.35
N ASP A 129 25.57 20.47 0.53
CA ASP A 129 24.84 19.74 1.57
C ASP A 129 25.74 18.67 2.19
N GLN A 130 25.82 18.63 3.52
CA GLN A 130 26.64 17.69 4.27
C GLN A 130 25.76 16.80 5.15
N SER A 131 25.91 15.48 5.01
CA SER A 131 25.18 14.51 5.82
C SER A 131 25.51 14.60 7.31
N GLU A 132 24.66 13.98 8.12
CA GLU A 132 25.03 13.54 9.47
C GLU A 132 26.26 12.62 9.42
N ALA A 133 27.03 12.59 10.50
CA ALA A 133 28.17 11.70 10.62
C ALA A 133 27.75 10.35 11.20
N VAL A 134 28.10 9.26 10.53
CA VAL A 134 27.81 7.89 10.98
C VAL A 134 29.09 7.15 11.40
N ILE A 135 28.91 6.11 12.19
CA ILE A 135 29.96 5.13 12.51
C ILE A 135 29.59 3.79 11.87
N PRO A 136 30.57 2.94 11.53
CA PRO A 136 30.30 1.61 11.01
C PRO A 136 29.41 0.81 11.95
N TRP A 137 28.47 0.06 11.38
CA TRP A 137 27.68 -0.93 12.10
C TRP A 137 28.57 -1.96 12.81
N GLY A 138 28.04 -2.60 13.84
CA GLY A 138 28.76 -3.67 14.55
C GLY A 138 28.87 -4.97 13.74
N ASN A 139 27.99 -5.18 12.76
CA ASN A 139 27.90 -6.38 11.91
C ASN A 139 27.61 -5.97 10.46
N SER A 140 27.58 -6.95 9.55
CA SER A 140 27.12 -6.76 8.16
C SER A 140 25.59 -6.58 8.02
N TYR A 141 24.92 -6.30 9.13
CA TYR A 141 23.48 -6.04 9.26
C TYR A 141 23.27 -5.11 10.46
N TYR A 142 22.13 -4.44 10.48
CA TYR A 142 21.66 -3.67 11.62
C TYR A 142 20.51 -4.41 12.31
N ASP A 143 20.55 -4.55 13.63
CA ASP A 143 19.42 -5.08 14.40
C ASP A 143 18.67 -3.89 15.03
N LEU A 144 17.56 -3.48 14.42
CA LEU A 144 16.63 -2.49 14.97
C LEU A 144 15.91 -3.12 16.16
N PRO A 145 16.18 -2.70 17.41
CA PRO A 145 15.54 -3.30 18.57
C PRO A 145 14.06 -2.93 18.61
N ILE A 146 13.21 -3.92 18.91
CA ILE A 146 11.74 -3.73 19.01
C ILE A 146 11.20 -4.33 20.30
N GLN A 147 10.10 -3.78 20.80
CA GLN A 147 9.50 -4.17 22.07
C GLN A 147 8.36 -5.17 21.86
N LYS A 148 8.69 -6.46 21.92
CA LYS A 148 7.71 -7.54 21.80
C LYS A 148 6.52 -7.38 22.79
N PRO A 149 5.26 -7.36 22.30
CA PRO A 149 4.07 -7.36 23.15
C PRO A 149 4.00 -8.60 24.04
N GLN A 150 3.30 -8.46 25.16
CA GLN A 150 3.04 -9.58 26.04
C GLN A 150 2.12 -10.62 25.37
N ASP A 151 2.44 -11.89 25.57
CA ASP A 151 1.60 -13.03 25.20
C ASP A 151 0.22 -12.96 25.90
N GLY A 152 -0.79 -13.61 25.31
CA GLY A 152 -2.18 -13.53 25.78
C GLY A 152 -2.92 -14.87 25.79
N ILE A 153 -4.18 -14.81 26.22
CA ILE A 153 -5.09 -15.96 26.25
C ILE A 153 -6.44 -15.52 25.69
N THR A 154 -7.02 -16.30 24.77
CA THR A 154 -8.33 -16.01 24.18
C THR A 154 -9.48 -16.31 25.16
N PRO A 155 -10.71 -15.83 24.90
CA PRO A 155 -11.88 -16.22 25.69
C PRO A 155 -12.11 -17.74 25.79
N ALA A 156 -11.65 -18.51 24.79
CA ALA A 156 -11.71 -19.97 24.78
C ALA A 156 -10.59 -20.64 25.61
N GLY A 157 -9.70 -19.86 26.24
CA GLY A 157 -8.57 -20.38 27.03
C GLY A 157 -7.34 -20.80 26.22
N GLU A 158 -7.29 -20.46 24.93
CA GLU A 158 -6.14 -20.72 24.06
C GLU A 158 -5.04 -19.67 24.31
N ALA A 159 -3.84 -20.10 24.69
CA ALA A 159 -2.69 -19.22 24.81
C ALA A 159 -2.10 -18.90 23.43
N TYR A 160 -1.64 -17.66 23.24
CA TYR A 160 -0.97 -17.22 22.02
C TYR A 160 0.21 -16.29 22.35
N THR A 161 1.19 -16.29 21.45
CA THR A 161 2.40 -15.45 21.54
C THR A 161 2.45 -14.44 20.40
N TYR A 162 3.36 -13.47 20.45
CA TYR A 162 3.55 -12.51 19.34
C TYR A 162 4.83 -12.74 18.53
N SER A 163 4.75 -12.46 17.23
CA SER A 163 5.90 -12.24 16.34
C SER A 163 5.72 -10.94 15.57
N ALA A 164 6.83 -10.22 15.34
CA ALA A 164 6.83 -9.12 14.39
C ALA A 164 6.45 -9.65 13.00
N ASN A 165 5.78 -8.85 12.18
CA ASN A 165 5.18 -9.31 10.93
C ASN A 165 5.43 -8.26 9.84
N ASP A 166 4.44 -7.95 9.00
CA ASP A 166 4.56 -6.97 7.92
C ASP A 166 4.92 -5.58 8.45
N MET A 167 5.69 -4.84 7.65
CA MET A 167 6.14 -3.50 7.98
C MET A 167 5.83 -2.48 6.87
N SER A 168 5.88 -1.21 7.24
CA SER A 168 5.94 -0.08 6.32
C SER A 168 6.88 0.98 6.90
N VAL A 169 7.12 2.06 6.14
CA VAL A 169 8.03 3.15 6.51
C VAL A 169 7.45 4.50 6.12
N GLY A 170 7.83 5.53 6.86
CA GLY A 170 7.52 6.94 6.57
C GLY A 170 8.25 7.85 7.54
N ASP A 171 8.66 9.03 7.08
CA ASP A 171 9.23 10.08 7.94
C ASP A 171 8.09 10.74 8.70
N VAL A 172 8.08 10.65 10.03
CA VAL A 172 6.96 11.15 10.84
C VAL A 172 7.20 12.51 11.47
N ASP A 173 8.43 13.02 11.47
CA ASP A 173 8.81 14.27 12.12
C ASP A 173 9.43 15.31 11.17
N GLY A 174 9.68 14.93 9.92
CA GLY A 174 10.15 15.76 8.82
C GLY A 174 11.67 15.94 8.80
N ASP A 175 12.43 15.08 9.48
CA ASP A 175 13.91 15.15 9.54
C ASP A 175 14.60 14.46 8.34
N GLY A 176 13.85 13.80 7.47
CA GLY A 176 14.30 13.07 6.29
C GLY A 176 14.75 11.64 6.56
N LYS A 177 14.66 11.15 7.79
CA LYS A 177 14.87 9.75 8.16
C LYS A 177 13.52 9.05 8.25
N LEU A 178 13.54 7.74 8.01
CA LEU A 178 12.32 6.94 8.03
C LEU A 178 12.13 6.29 9.40
N GLU A 179 10.92 6.40 9.94
CA GLU A 179 10.43 5.54 11.01
C GLU A 179 9.91 4.21 10.45
N TYR A 180 9.92 3.20 11.32
CA TYR A 180 9.59 1.82 11.00
C TYR A 180 8.28 1.43 11.68
N PHE A 181 7.26 1.15 10.87
CA PHE A 181 5.95 0.73 11.34
C PHE A 181 5.88 -0.79 11.36
N VAL A 182 5.65 -1.39 12.53
CA VAL A 182 5.69 -2.84 12.73
C VAL A 182 4.32 -3.37 13.11
N LYS A 183 3.74 -4.22 12.25
CA LYS A 183 2.56 -5.03 12.61
C LYS A 183 3.00 -6.20 13.48
N TRP A 184 2.36 -6.38 14.64
CA TRP A 184 2.51 -7.56 15.47
C TRP A 184 1.38 -8.53 15.22
N GLU A 185 1.76 -9.76 14.85
CA GLU A 185 0.81 -10.83 14.58
C GLU A 185 0.80 -11.84 15.75
N PRO A 186 -0.38 -12.16 16.32
CA PRO A 186 -0.49 -13.21 17.32
C PRO A 186 -0.36 -14.59 16.64
N SER A 187 0.22 -15.57 17.33
CA SER A 187 0.47 -16.93 16.81
C SER A 187 -0.79 -17.71 16.44
N ASN A 188 -1.96 -17.21 16.85
CA ASN A 188 -3.26 -17.74 16.51
C ASN A 188 -4.05 -16.85 15.55
N ALA A 189 -3.39 -15.94 14.81
CA ALA A 189 -3.99 -15.26 13.67
C ALA A 189 -4.60 -16.26 12.67
N LYS A 190 -5.60 -15.82 11.91
CA LYS A 190 -6.44 -16.70 11.08
C LYS A 190 -6.50 -16.19 9.65
N ASP A 191 -6.41 -17.10 8.69
CA ASP A 191 -7.04 -16.83 7.39
C ASP A 191 -8.56 -16.68 7.61
N VAL A 192 -9.25 -15.88 6.79
CA VAL A 192 -10.69 -15.62 6.94
C VAL A 192 -11.54 -16.89 6.88
N SER A 193 -11.05 -17.95 6.25
CA SER A 193 -11.76 -19.23 6.18
C SER A 193 -11.61 -20.11 7.42
N GLN A 194 -10.76 -19.71 8.37
CA GLN A 194 -10.43 -20.50 9.56
C GLN A 194 -11.25 -20.03 10.76
N VAL A 195 -11.69 -20.99 11.58
CA VAL A 195 -12.47 -20.75 12.79
C VAL A 195 -11.56 -20.53 14.00
N GLY A 196 -12.00 -19.68 14.94
CA GLY A 196 -11.34 -19.46 16.23
C GLY A 196 -11.11 -17.98 16.52
N TYR A 197 -10.96 -17.68 17.81
CA TYR A 197 -10.52 -16.37 18.28
C TYR A 197 -9.08 -16.07 17.81
N THR A 198 -8.75 -14.79 17.79
CA THR A 198 -7.38 -14.30 17.63
C THR A 198 -7.00 -13.44 18.83
N GLY A 199 -5.70 -13.32 19.11
CA GLY A 199 -5.19 -12.18 19.87
C GLY A 199 -5.45 -10.86 19.15
N ASN A 200 -5.11 -9.75 19.80
CA ASN A 200 -5.23 -8.42 19.18
C ASN A 200 -4.10 -8.23 18.16
N THR A 201 -4.35 -7.48 17.10
CA THR A 201 -3.30 -6.91 16.24
C THR A 201 -2.75 -5.64 16.88
N TYR A 202 -1.44 -5.44 16.84
CA TYR A 202 -0.81 -4.16 17.20
C TYR A 202 -0.07 -3.56 16.02
N ILE A 203 -0.03 -2.23 15.92
CA ILE A 203 0.87 -1.47 15.04
C ILE A 203 1.75 -0.58 15.93
N ASP A 204 3.06 -0.75 15.84
CA ASP A 204 4.04 0.10 16.53
C ASP A 204 4.73 1.03 15.54
N ALA A 205 5.18 2.20 15.98
CA ALA A 205 6.11 3.05 15.26
C ALA A 205 7.44 3.17 16.03
N TYR A 206 8.56 2.93 15.34
CA TYR A 206 9.91 2.99 15.91
C TYR A 206 10.80 3.96 15.13
N THR A 207 11.63 4.75 15.83
CA THR A 207 12.76 5.45 15.19
C THR A 207 13.82 4.44 14.75
N TYR A 208 14.78 4.87 13.91
CA TYR A 208 15.91 4.04 13.49
C TYR A 208 16.71 3.45 14.67
N GLU A 209 16.84 4.17 15.79
CA GLU A 209 17.54 3.70 17.00
C GLU A 209 16.73 2.68 17.82
N GLY A 210 15.49 2.40 17.42
CA GLY A 210 14.56 1.48 18.09
C GLY A 210 13.85 2.08 19.30
N ARG A 211 13.71 3.41 19.35
CA ARG A 211 12.80 4.05 20.31
C ARG A 211 11.36 3.83 19.86
N LEU A 212 10.55 3.18 20.71
CA LEU A 212 9.11 3.02 20.50
C LEU A 212 8.40 4.36 20.72
N LEU A 213 7.82 4.94 19.67
CA LEU A 213 7.06 6.18 19.74
C LEU A 213 5.68 5.96 20.37
N TYR A 214 4.95 4.97 19.84
CA TYR A 214 3.63 4.55 20.32
C TYR A 214 3.26 3.17 19.79
N ARG A 215 2.20 2.59 20.37
CA ARG A 215 1.54 1.36 19.93
C ARG A 215 0.06 1.63 19.75
N ILE A 216 -0.50 1.22 18.62
CA ILE A 216 -1.94 1.14 18.42
C ILE A 216 -2.39 -0.30 18.64
N ASP A 217 -3.22 -0.51 19.66
CA ASP A 217 -3.94 -1.75 19.93
C ASP A 217 -5.28 -1.71 19.21
N LEU A 218 -5.46 -2.55 18.19
CA LEU A 218 -6.69 -2.56 17.39
C LEU A 218 -7.89 -3.08 18.18
N GLY A 219 -7.66 -3.71 19.33
CA GLY A 219 -8.71 -4.25 20.19
C GLY A 219 -9.30 -5.54 19.65
N VAL A 220 -10.33 -6.03 20.35
CA VAL A 220 -10.95 -7.34 20.08
C VAL A 220 -11.86 -7.37 18.86
N ASN A 221 -12.28 -6.20 18.38
CA ASN A 221 -13.25 -6.06 17.29
C ASN A 221 -12.61 -5.96 15.91
N VAL A 222 -11.29 -6.13 15.82
CA VAL A 222 -10.56 -6.35 14.57
C VAL A 222 -9.84 -7.69 14.67
N ARG A 223 -10.21 -8.63 13.81
CA ARG A 223 -9.61 -9.98 13.79
C ARG A 223 -8.20 -9.93 13.20
N SER A 224 -7.29 -10.77 13.69
CA SER A 224 -5.90 -10.81 13.20
C SER A 224 -5.71 -11.82 12.08
N GLY A 225 -5.00 -11.39 11.03
CA GLY A 225 -4.59 -12.21 9.88
C GLY A 225 -4.36 -11.36 8.63
N ALA A 226 -3.80 -11.98 7.59
CA ALA A 226 -3.33 -11.29 6.38
C ALA A 226 -4.41 -10.45 5.66
N HIS A 227 -5.68 -10.86 5.71
CA HIS A 227 -6.75 -10.22 4.94
C HIS A 227 -7.53 -9.15 5.70
N TYR A 228 -7.21 -8.89 6.98
CA TYR A 228 -7.95 -7.94 7.82
C TYR A 228 -7.33 -6.54 7.81
N THR A 229 -6.31 -6.32 8.66
CA THR A 229 -5.66 -5.01 8.79
C THR A 229 -4.69 -4.77 7.64
N GLN A 230 -5.06 -3.84 6.77
CA GLN A 230 -4.21 -3.26 5.74
C GLN A 230 -3.94 -1.82 6.16
N PHE A 231 -2.67 -1.44 6.32
CA PHE A 231 -2.28 -0.14 6.88
C PHE A 231 -1.41 0.66 5.92
N LEU A 232 -1.71 1.94 5.78
CA LEU A 232 -0.99 2.85 4.89
C LEU A 232 -0.17 3.84 5.73
N VAL A 233 1.10 4.00 5.37
CA VAL A 233 2.01 4.99 5.94
C VAL A 233 2.49 5.88 4.81
N TYR A 234 2.09 7.15 4.85
CA TYR A 234 2.36 8.14 3.80
C TYR A 234 2.06 9.54 4.31
N ASP A 235 2.75 10.55 3.79
CA ASP A 235 2.39 11.97 3.95
C ASP A 235 1.27 12.29 2.94
N PHE A 236 0.02 12.31 3.42
CA PHE A 236 -1.15 12.47 2.54
C PHE A 236 -1.54 13.93 2.28
N ASP A 237 -1.19 14.87 3.17
CA ASP A 237 -1.55 16.29 3.03
C ASP A 237 -0.41 17.19 2.51
N GLY A 238 0.82 16.66 2.45
CA GLY A 238 2.00 17.33 1.95
C GLY A 238 2.70 18.24 2.95
N ASP A 239 2.44 18.08 4.26
CA ASP A 239 3.10 18.85 5.31
C ASP A 239 4.57 18.42 5.57
N GLY A 240 5.00 17.31 4.97
CA GLY A 240 6.32 16.72 5.12
C GLY A 240 6.41 15.62 6.18
N LYS A 241 5.28 15.18 6.75
CA LYS A 241 5.21 14.15 7.79
C LYS A 241 4.18 13.09 7.42
N ALA A 242 4.54 11.83 7.60
CA ALA A 242 3.66 10.72 7.29
C ALA A 242 2.52 10.58 8.30
N GLU A 243 1.31 10.34 7.82
CA GLU A 243 0.21 9.78 8.62
C GLU A 243 0.15 8.25 8.51
N LEU A 244 -0.64 7.68 9.42
CA LEU A 244 -1.01 6.27 9.42
C LEU A 244 -2.53 6.14 9.25
N MET A 245 -2.98 5.37 8.26
CA MET A 245 -4.41 5.14 7.97
C MET A 245 -4.76 3.66 7.87
N PHE A 246 -5.80 3.22 8.59
CA PHE A 246 -6.33 1.85 8.47
C PHE A 246 -7.72 1.68 9.08
N LYS A 247 -8.34 0.53 8.79
CA LYS A 247 -9.62 0.10 9.37
C LYS A 247 -9.51 -0.13 10.87
N THR A 248 -10.39 0.50 11.65
CA THR A 248 -10.48 0.37 13.10
C THR A 248 -11.91 0.00 13.54
N ALA A 249 -12.11 -0.21 14.83
CA ALA A 249 -13.38 -0.60 15.42
C ALA A 249 -13.50 -0.09 16.86
N PRO A 250 -14.69 -0.16 17.49
CA PRO A 250 -14.81 0.12 18.92
C PRO A 250 -13.79 -0.70 19.72
N GLY A 251 -13.10 -0.06 20.66
CA GLY A 251 -12.05 -0.67 21.47
C GLY A 251 -10.62 -0.49 20.94
N THR A 252 -10.44 0.01 19.71
CA THR A 252 -9.11 0.44 19.22
C THR A 252 -8.57 1.59 20.08
N LYS A 253 -7.30 1.52 20.49
CA LYS A 253 -6.65 2.52 21.35
C LYS A 253 -5.18 2.75 21.03
N VAL A 254 -4.72 3.96 21.31
CA VAL A 254 -3.33 4.40 21.17
C VAL A 254 -2.68 4.39 22.56
N LEU A 255 -1.53 3.73 22.67
CA LEU A 255 -0.68 3.68 23.84
C LEU A 255 0.59 4.49 23.56
N ARG A 256 0.92 5.43 24.46
CA ARG A 256 2.17 6.19 24.41
C ARG A 256 3.13 5.70 25.49
N TYR A 257 4.42 5.82 25.20
CA TYR A 257 5.49 5.37 26.07
C TYR A 257 6.40 6.54 26.48
N ASP A 258 7.06 6.41 27.63
CA ASP A 258 8.21 7.24 27.96
C ASP A 258 9.52 6.65 27.43
N ASP A 259 10.63 7.35 27.64
CA ASP A 259 11.97 6.90 27.21
C ASP A 259 12.44 5.62 27.95
N GLN A 260 11.71 5.16 28.98
CA GLN A 260 11.99 3.90 29.67
C GLN A 260 11.17 2.73 29.10
N GLY A 261 10.25 3.00 28.17
CA GLY A 261 9.36 2.00 27.57
C GLY A 261 8.14 1.67 28.43
N ASP A 262 7.82 2.51 29.43
CA ASP A 262 6.64 2.37 30.27
C ASP A 262 5.44 3.13 29.65
N VAL A 263 4.23 2.57 29.77
CA VAL A 263 3.01 3.20 29.22
C VAL A 263 2.66 4.45 30.03
N VAL A 264 2.63 5.61 29.36
CA VAL A 264 2.25 6.90 29.99
C VAL A 264 0.80 7.30 29.75
N SER A 265 0.18 6.83 28.66
CA SER A 265 -1.24 7.08 28.40
C SER A 265 -1.84 6.05 27.45
N GLU A 266 -3.13 5.76 27.64
CA GLU A 266 -3.95 5.00 26.72
C GLU A 266 -5.18 5.82 26.32
N ARG A 267 -5.52 5.89 25.02
CA ARG A 267 -6.69 6.62 24.53
C ARG A 267 -7.39 5.82 23.45
N TYR A 268 -8.69 5.55 23.64
CA TYR A 268 -9.51 5.00 22.58
C TYR A 268 -9.68 6.01 21.45
N ILE A 269 -9.83 5.50 20.24
CA ILE A 269 -10.33 6.32 19.12
C ILE A 269 -11.74 6.82 19.41
N THR A 270 -12.13 7.88 18.71
CA THR A 270 -13.44 8.48 18.83
C THR A 270 -14.47 7.62 18.13
N MET A 271 -15.49 7.18 18.87
CA MET A 271 -16.67 6.56 18.28
C MET A 271 -17.57 7.63 17.66
N LEU A 272 -18.20 7.30 16.53
CA LEU A 272 -19.14 8.20 15.87
C LEU A 272 -20.34 8.49 16.77
N LYS A 273 -20.86 9.72 16.71
CA LYS A 273 -21.96 10.18 17.58
C LYS A 273 -23.22 9.35 17.42
N GLU A 274 -23.51 8.91 16.20
CA GLU A 274 -24.61 8.01 15.87
C GLU A 274 -24.45 6.63 16.52
N ASP A 275 -23.23 6.11 16.63
CA ASP A 275 -22.98 4.81 17.26
C ASP A 275 -23.13 4.88 18.78
N LEU A 276 -22.63 5.97 19.39
CA LEU A 276 -22.88 6.25 20.80
C LEU A 276 -24.38 6.42 21.08
N ALA A 277 -25.13 7.06 20.18
CA ALA A 277 -26.57 7.20 20.29
C ALA A 277 -27.33 5.87 20.10
N ALA A 278 -26.79 4.97 19.27
CA ALA A 278 -27.28 3.61 19.11
C ALA A 278 -26.92 2.69 20.30
N GLY A 279 -26.06 3.15 21.22
CA GLY A 279 -25.71 2.45 22.46
C GLY A 279 -24.43 1.63 22.39
N TYR A 280 -23.65 1.74 21.33
CA TYR A 280 -22.35 1.06 21.21
C TYR A 280 -21.31 1.69 22.15
N SER A 281 -20.34 0.87 22.58
CA SER A 281 -19.24 1.30 23.44
C SER A 281 -17.89 0.69 23.06
N ASN A 282 -16.80 1.36 23.43
CA ASN A 282 -15.44 0.82 23.28
C ASN A 282 -15.17 -0.43 24.13
N GLY A 283 -16.07 -0.80 25.04
CA GLY A 283 -16.00 -2.02 25.84
C GLY A 283 -16.77 -3.20 25.24
N ASP A 284 -17.46 -3.00 24.10
CA ASP A 284 -18.22 -4.05 23.44
C ASP A 284 -17.28 -5.11 22.85
N ASP A 285 -17.68 -6.37 22.89
CA ASP A 285 -16.97 -7.50 22.28
C ASP A 285 -17.92 -8.19 21.29
N TYR A 286 -17.69 -7.98 19.99
CA TYR A 286 -18.49 -8.54 18.92
C TYR A 286 -17.99 -9.90 18.44
N ARG A 287 -16.97 -10.48 19.09
CA ARG A 287 -16.48 -11.81 18.75
C ARG A 287 -17.52 -12.85 19.19
N LEU A 288 -18.04 -13.61 18.23
CA LEU A 288 -19.04 -14.62 18.51
C LEU A 288 -18.41 -15.83 19.22
N SER A 289 -19.02 -16.27 20.32
CA SER A 289 -18.83 -17.65 20.80
C SER A 289 -19.62 -18.63 19.92
N SER A 290 -19.41 -19.93 20.10
CA SER A 290 -20.22 -20.95 19.42
C SER A 290 -21.73 -20.80 19.68
N GLU A 291 -22.10 -20.51 20.92
CA GLU A 291 -23.48 -20.21 21.30
C GLU A 291 -23.94 -18.88 20.69
N GLY A 292 -23.09 -17.84 20.73
CA GLY A 292 -23.40 -16.55 20.13
C GLY A 292 -23.64 -16.63 18.62
N TYR A 293 -22.90 -17.51 17.92
CA TYR A 293 -23.13 -17.76 16.50
C TYR A 293 -24.42 -18.55 16.23
N TYR A 294 -24.79 -19.49 17.11
CA TYR A 294 -26.10 -20.13 17.03
C TYR A 294 -27.23 -19.11 17.13
N GLU A 295 -27.15 -18.22 18.13
CA GLU A 295 -28.11 -17.14 18.32
C GLU A 295 -28.16 -16.19 17.13
N HIS A 296 -27.00 -15.84 16.55
CA HIS A 296 -26.92 -15.06 15.31
C HIS A 296 -27.66 -15.72 14.14
N ILE A 297 -27.53 -17.04 13.96
CA ILE A 297 -28.26 -17.77 12.90
C ILE A 297 -29.77 -17.82 13.19
N VAL A 298 -30.17 -18.01 14.45
CA VAL A 298 -31.59 -17.95 14.83
C VAL A 298 -32.18 -16.58 14.49
N ASP A 299 -31.48 -15.51 14.85
CA ASP A 299 -31.92 -14.14 14.57
C ASP A 299 -31.96 -13.86 13.06
N MET A 300 -30.95 -14.30 12.31
CA MET A 300 -30.93 -14.22 10.85
C MET A 300 -32.16 -14.91 10.24
N PHE A 301 -32.51 -16.10 10.74
CA PHE A 301 -33.64 -16.88 10.24
C PHE A 301 -34.99 -16.27 10.61
N MET A 302 -35.15 -15.74 11.84
CA MET A 302 -36.35 -15.01 12.24
C MET A 302 -36.67 -13.86 11.28
N ASN A 303 -35.63 -13.15 10.85
CA ASN A 303 -35.74 -11.98 9.98
C ASN A 303 -35.64 -12.32 8.48
N TRP A 304 -35.68 -13.60 8.09
CA TRP A 304 -35.59 -14.02 6.68
C TRP A 304 -36.57 -13.28 5.76
N HIS A 305 -37.80 -13.07 6.23
CA HIS A 305 -38.86 -12.38 5.50
C HIS A 305 -38.63 -10.86 5.29
N GLU A 306 -37.63 -10.28 5.95
CA GLU A 306 -37.29 -8.85 5.85
C GLU A 306 -36.18 -8.57 4.82
N TYR A 307 -35.48 -9.61 4.33
CA TYR A 307 -34.46 -9.44 3.30
C TYR A 307 -35.07 -8.94 1.99
N GLU A 308 -34.45 -7.94 1.37
CA GLU A 308 -34.96 -7.33 0.13
C GLU A 308 -35.14 -8.37 -0.99
N GLU A 309 -34.21 -9.32 -1.11
CA GLU A 309 -34.28 -10.40 -2.10
C GLU A 309 -35.44 -11.38 -1.83
N VAL A 310 -35.85 -11.53 -0.59
CA VAL A 310 -37.03 -12.34 -0.25
C VAL A 310 -38.29 -11.55 -0.58
N ILE A 311 -38.32 -10.26 -0.27
CA ILE A 311 -39.47 -9.37 -0.57
C ILE A 311 -39.70 -9.23 -2.08
N ASP A 312 -38.64 -9.10 -2.87
CA ASP A 312 -38.73 -8.92 -4.32
C ASP A 312 -38.86 -10.25 -5.10
N GLY A 313 -38.67 -11.39 -4.42
CA GLY A 313 -38.79 -12.74 -4.98
C GLY A 313 -37.54 -13.26 -5.68
N SER A 314 -36.40 -12.58 -5.56
CA SER A 314 -35.10 -13.05 -6.04
C SER A 314 -34.58 -14.25 -5.23
N TRP A 315 -34.94 -14.33 -3.94
CA TRP A 315 -34.65 -15.46 -3.05
C TRP A 315 -35.91 -16.24 -2.67
N PRO A 316 -35.75 -17.49 -2.19
CA PRO A 316 -36.85 -18.31 -1.71
C PRO A 316 -37.67 -17.61 -0.63
N GLN A 317 -39.00 -17.75 -0.69
CA GLN A 317 -39.90 -17.10 0.28
C GLN A 317 -39.75 -17.68 1.69
N THR A 318 -39.22 -18.89 1.80
CA THR A 318 -39.00 -19.62 3.06
C THR A 318 -37.61 -20.25 3.07
N LEU A 319 -37.03 -20.40 4.26
CA LEU A 319 -35.78 -21.14 4.47
C LEU A 319 -35.93 -22.62 4.12
N GLU A 320 -37.10 -23.21 4.34
CA GLU A 320 -37.38 -24.59 3.91
C GLU A 320 -37.21 -24.75 2.40
N GLU A 321 -37.76 -23.83 1.61
CA GLU A 321 -37.54 -23.78 0.17
C GLU A 321 -36.05 -23.55 -0.16
N ALA A 322 -35.37 -22.68 0.58
CA ALA A 322 -33.95 -22.42 0.40
C ALA A 322 -33.08 -23.67 0.63
N PHE A 323 -33.40 -24.48 1.64
CA PHE A 323 -32.72 -25.74 1.93
C PHE A 323 -33.22 -26.90 1.04
N GLY A 324 -34.38 -26.75 0.41
CA GLY A 324 -35.04 -27.79 -0.39
C GLY A 324 -35.70 -28.88 0.45
N ILE A 325 -36.28 -28.50 1.58
CA ILE A 325 -37.07 -29.36 2.47
C ILE A 325 -38.56 -28.99 2.40
N ALA A 326 -39.44 -29.83 2.96
CA ALA A 326 -40.87 -29.57 2.94
C ALA A 326 -41.22 -28.38 3.87
N PRO A 327 -42.15 -27.49 3.47
CA PRO A 327 -42.62 -26.40 4.34
C PRO A 327 -43.17 -26.94 5.66
N ALA A 328 -42.77 -26.32 6.78
CA ALA A 328 -43.16 -26.76 8.11
C ALA A 328 -43.70 -25.62 9.00
N TYR A 329 -43.34 -24.36 8.71
CA TYR A 329 -43.65 -23.22 9.57
C TYR A 329 -44.34 -22.08 8.83
N ASP A 330 -44.95 -21.17 9.60
CA ASP A 330 -45.52 -19.91 9.12
C ASP A 330 -44.52 -18.76 9.33
N TYR A 331 -44.51 -17.77 8.43
CA TYR A 331 -43.66 -16.59 8.50
C TYR A 331 -44.48 -15.34 8.88
N PRO A 332 -43.94 -14.39 9.67
CA PRO A 332 -42.60 -14.37 10.25
C PRO A 332 -42.38 -15.48 11.28
N LEU A 333 -41.19 -16.07 11.28
CA LEU A 333 -40.88 -17.21 12.15
C LEU A 333 -40.90 -16.78 13.62
N SER A 334 -41.45 -17.64 14.48
CA SER A 334 -41.20 -17.53 15.92
C SER A 334 -39.73 -17.90 16.22
N ARG A 335 -39.22 -17.46 17.36
CA ARG A 335 -37.87 -17.86 17.79
C ARG A 335 -37.72 -19.38 17.93
N GLU A 336 -38.78 -20.07 18.35
CA GLU A 336 -38.78 -21.54 18.46
C GLU A 336 -38.64 -22.19 17.08
N ASP A 337 -39.42 -21.73 16.10
CA ASP A 337 -39.40 -22.27 14.73
C ASP A 337 -38.08 -21.96 14.01
N ALA A 338 -37.57 -20.73 14.18
CA ALA A 338 -36.24 -20.35 13.69
C ALA A 338 -35.13 -21.18 14.34
N GLY A 339 -35.25 -21.51 15.64
CA GLY A 339 -34.37 -22.44 16.35
C GLY A 339 -34.35 -23.84 15.71
N HIS A 340 -35.51 -24.39 15.40
CA HIS A 340 -35.59 -25.68 14.70
C HIS A 340 -34.95 -25.65 13.31
N LEU A 341 -35.10 -24.56 12.56
CA LEU A 341 -34.45 -24.38 11.27
C LEU A 341 -32.94 -24.16 11.40
N ALA A 342 -32.47 -23.45 12.44
CA ALA A 342 -31.06 -23.28 12.77
C ALA A 342 -30.40 -24.62 13.10
N ASP A 343 -31.06 -25.46 13.91
CA ASP A 343 -30.61 -26.82 14.19
C ASP A 343 -30.52 -27.66 12.92
N HIS A 344 -31.55 -27.60 12.07
CA HIS A 344 -31.51 -28.28 10.77
C HIS A 344 -30.36 -27.78 9.89
N TYR A 345 -30.15 -26.46 9.84
CA TYR A 345 -29.07 -25.85 9.06
C TYR A 345 -27.70 -26.35 9.54
N MET A 346 -27.43 -26.26 10.85
CA MET A 346 -26.13 -26.59 11.43
C MET A 346 -25.82 -28.09 11.46
N ASP A 347 -26.83 -28.93 11.71
CA ASP A 347 -26.62 -30.36 11.97
C ASP A 347 -26.93 -31.24 10.75
N VAL A 348 -27.70 -30.73 9.78
CA VAL A 348 -28.13 -31.51 8.61
C VAL A 348 -27.73 -30.85 7.29
N PHE A 349 -28.22 -29.64 6.99
CA PHE A 349 -28.03 -29.02 5.69
C PHE A 349 -26.55 -28.74 5.41
N ALA A 350 -25.89 -27.98 6.28
CA ALA A 350 -24.50 -27.59 6.06
C ALA A 350 -23.54 -28.81 6.06
N PRO A 351 -23.64 -29.78 7.01
CA PRO A 351 -22.86 -31.01 6.94
C PRO A 351 -23.16 -31.88 5.71
N SER A 352 -24.37 -31.81 5.13
CA SER A 352 -24.68 -32.55 3.89
C SER A 352 -23.90 -32.04 2.67
N LYS A 353 -23.48 -30.76 2.68
CA LYS A 353 -22.61 -30.17 1.64
C LYS A 353 -21.15 -30.57 1.83
N ASP A 354 -20.65 -30.52 3.07
CA ASP A 354 -19.30 -30.98 3.43
C ASP A 354 -19.19 -31.29 4.92
N ALA A 355 -19.33 -32.57 5.28
CA ALA A 355 -19.33 -33.03 6.67
C ALA A 355 -17.98 -32.83 7.40
N ASN A 356 -16.88 -32.62 6.67
CA ASN A 356 -15.56 -32.47 7.28
C ASN A 356 -15.25 -31.02 7.64
N ARG A 357 -15.72 -30.07 6.81
CA ARG A 357 -15.40 -28.65 6.95
C ARG A 357 -16.54 -27.82 7.54
N ASN A 358 -17.79 -28.18 7.31
CA ASN A 358 -18.95 -27.41 7.78
C ASN A 358 -19.35 -27.84 9.21
N LYS A 359 -18.60 -27.40 10.22
CA LYS A 359 -18.79 -27.72 11.64
C LYS A 359 -19.32 -26.52 12.44
N PHE A 360 -20.54 -26.09 12.14
CA PHE A 360 -21.06 -24.80 12.64
C PHE A 360 -21.32 -24.73 14.14
N ARG A 361 -21.50 -25.86 14.82
CA ARG A 361 -21.53 -25.92 16.30
C ARG A 361 -20.19 -25.52 16.96
N GLN A 362 -19.11 -25.44 16.18
CA GLN A 362 -17.77 -25.06 16.64
C GLN A 362 -17.38 -23.66 16.14
N PHE A 363 -18.27 -22.94 15.46
CA PHE A 363 -17.95 -21.66 14.84
C PHE A 363 -17.84 -20.55 15.89
N GLU A 364 -16.67 -19.94 16.03
CA GLU A 364 -16.40 -18.91 17.02
C GLU A 364 -15.26 -17.97 16.57
N GLY A 365 -15.17 -16.80 17.22
CA GLY A 365 -14.10 -15.82 17.08
C GLY A 365 -14.24 -14.85 15.91
N PHE A 366 -15.35 -14.90 15.17
CA PHE A 366 -15.66 -13.96 14.08
C PHE A 366 -16.39 -12.73 14.60
N ILE A 367 -16.20 -11.60 13.89
CA ILE A 367 -16.89 -10.33 14.12
C ILE A 367 -17.79 -10.06 12.92
N LEU A 368 -19.07 -10.42 13.05
CA LEU A 368 -20.05 -10.34 11.95
C LEU A 368 -20.99 -9.14 12.08
N SER A 369 -20.83 -8.35 13.14
CA SER A 369 -21.67 -7.18 13.45
C SER A 369 -20.83 -6.10 14.14
N GLY A 370 -21.50 -5.01 14.54
CA GLY A 370 -20.88 -3.87 15.19
C GLY A 370 -20.31 -2.83 14.23
N PRO A 371 -20.06 -1.60 14.72
CA PRO A 371 -19.49 -0.51 13.94
C PRO A 371 -18.10 -0.84 13.35
N GLU A 372 -17.84 -0.35 12.14
CA GLU A 372 -16.52 -0.34 11.51
C GLU A 372 -16.14 1.09 11.16
N TYR A 373 -14.86 1.42 11.34
CA TYR A 373 -14.33 2.76 11.12
C TYR A 373 -13.10 2.75 10.23
N LEU A 374 -12.81 3.89 9.62
CA LEU A 374 -11.51 4.24 9.06
C LEU A 374 -10.94 5.36 9.93
N SER A 375 -9.69 5.24 10.37
CA SER A 375 -9.03 6.26 11.20
C SER A 375 -7.71 6.71 10.61
N VAL A 376 -7.45 8.01 10.73
CA VAL A 376 -6.18 8.66 10.42
C VAL A 376 -5.50 8.98 11.75
N PHE A 377 -4.21 8.64 11.85
CA PHE A 377 -3.37 8.91 12.99
C PHE A 377 -2.17 9.75 12.55
N GLU A 378 -1.81 10.75 13.36
CA GLU A 378 -0.55 11.49 13.22
C GLU A 378 0.62 10.53 13.37
N GLY A 379 1.58 10.56 12.45
CA GLY A 379 2.69 9.62 12.42
C GLY A 379 3.60 9.67 13.64
N GLU A 380 3.86 10.84 14.23
CA GLU A 380 4.86 11.01 15.29
C GLU A 380 4.37 10.49 16.64
N SER A 381 3.15 10.86 17.05
CA SER A 381 2.62 10.50 18.36
C SER A 381 1.51 9.45 18.34
N GLY A 382 1.05 9.06 17.15
CA GLY A 382 -0.09 8.16 16.96
C GLY A 382 -1.42 8.80 17.37
N ALA A 383 -1.46 10.12 17.55
CA ALA A 383 -2.69 10.81 17.93
C ALA A 383 -3.75 10.63 16.84
N GLU A 384 -4.97 10.29 17.23
CA GLU A 384 -6.11 10.28 16.33
C GLU A 384 -6.34 11.68 15.75
N LEU A 385 -6.32 11.79 14.41
CA LEU A 385 -6.65 13.01 13.68
C LEU A 385 -8.13 13.01 13.28
N GLN A 386 -8.59 11.94 12.64
CA GLN A 386 -9.99 11.78 12.26
C GLN A 386 -10.41 10.30 12.25
N THR A 387 -11.63 10.03 12.69
CA THR A 387 -12.31 8.75 12.50
C THR A 387 -13.62 8.94 11.76
N ILE A 388 -13.80 8.20 10.66
CA ILE A 388 -15.03 8.15 9.86
C ILE A 388 -15.59 6.74 9.80
N ARG A 389 -16.82 6.59 9.26
CA ARG A 389 -17.41 5.27 8.98
C ARG A 389 -16.55 4.54 7.95
N TYR A 390 -16.22 3.27 8.18
CA TYR A 390 -15.54 2.47 7.15
C TYR A 390 -16.48 2.27 5.95
N LYS A 391 -16.01 2.70 4.79
CA LYS A 391 -16.59 2.38 3.48
C LYS A 391 -15.53 1.57 2.73
N PRO A 392 -15.87 0.45 2.11
CA PRO A 392 -17.19 -0.16 1.91
C PRO A 392 -17.72 -0.88 3.16
N GLY A 393 -18.99 -0.65 3.51
CA GLY A 393 -19.61 -1.25 4.69
C GLY A 393 -19.83 -2.76 4.59
N ARG A 394 -19.94 -3.44 5.73
CA ARG A 394 -20.12 -4.91 5.83
C ARG A 394 -21.42 -5.41 5.18
N TYR A 395 -22.51 -4.66 5.38
CA TYR A 395 -23.88 -5.01 5.02
C TYR A 395 -24.45 -6.20 5.83
N ASP A 396 -23.94 -7.41 5.63
CA ASP A 396 -24.36 -8.63 6.32
C ASP A 396 -23.16 -9.52 6.69
N ASP A 397 -23.41 -10.72 7.20
CA ASP A 397 -22.37 -11.66 7.63
C ASP A 397 -21.68 -12.44 6.49
N GLY A 398 -21.94 -12.08 5.23
CA GLY A 398 -21.42 -12.75 4.05
C GLY A 398 -22.50 -13.37 3.16
N LEU A 399 -23.78 -13.32 3.54
CA LEU A 399 -24.88 -13.92 2.79
C LEU A 399 -24.97 -13.39 1.36
N ARG A 400 -25.00 -12.06 1.16
CA ARG A 400 -24.97 -11.43 -0.18
C ARG A 400 -23.58 -11.44 -0.82
N TRP A 401 -22.52 -11.53 -0.02
CA TRP A 401 -21.16 -11.72 -0.52
C TRP A 401 -20.93 -13.13 -1.09
N GLY A 402 -21.83 -14.08 -0.82
CA GLY A 402 -21.81 -15.44 -1.37
C GLY A 402 -21.09 -16.47 -0.50
N ASP A 403 -20.90 -16.17 0.78
CA ASP A 403 -20.19 -17.03 1.73
C ASP A 403 -20.96 -18.30 2.14
N TYR A 404 -22.28 -18.29 1.95
CA TYR A 404 -23.18 -19.41 2.25
C TYR A 404 -23.48 -20.31 1.04
N ALA A 405 -23.11 -19.89 -0.16
CA ALA A 405 -23.56 -20.51 -1.41
C ALA A 405 -22.80 -21.80 -1.75
N MET A 406 -21.51 -21.84 -1.39
CA MET A 406 -20.57 -22.88 -1.84
C MET A 406 -20.72 -24.19 -1.04
N ASN A 407 -19.96 -25.23 -1.43
CA ASN A 407 -19.96 -26.51 -0.70
C ASN A 407 -19.29 -26.38 0.68
N ARG A 408 -18.17 -25.66 0.74
CA ARG A 408 -17.62 -25.16 2.00
C ARG A 408 -18.34 -23.84 2.28
N ILE A 409 -19.07 -23.77 3.38
CA ILE A 409 -19.76 -22.55 3.81
C ILE A 409 -18.80 -21.81 4.75
N GLU A 410 -18.59 -20.53 4.50
CA GLU A 410 -17.53 -19.73 5.14
C GLU A 410 -18.02 -18.33 5.53
N PRO A 411 -18.96 -18.19 6.48
CA PRO A 411 -19.44 -16.89 6.95
C PRO A 411 -18.28 -15.98 7.37
N GLY A 412 -18.33 -14.71 7.00
CA GLY A 412 -17.24 -13.77 7.27
C GLY A 412 -15.99 -13.95 6.37
N ASN A 413 -16.07 -14.67 5.25
CA ASN A 413 -14.92 -14.88 4.36
C ASN A 413 -14.79 -13.79 3.29
N ARG A 414 -15.66 -13.79 2.28
CA ARG A 414 -15.57 -12.86 1.14
C ARG A 414 -15.81 -11.42 1.58
N VAL A 415 -16.68 -11.24 2.58
CA VAL A 415 -16.94 -9.93 3.17
C VAL A 415 -15.70 -9.35 3.84
N ASP A 416 -14.86 -10.13 4.51
CA ASP A 416 -13.67 -9.61 5.21
C ASP A 416 -12.38 -9.77 4.41
N ARG A 417 -12.49 -9.61 3.09
CA ARG A 417 -11.35 -9.48 2.17
C ARG A 417 -11.04 -8.02 1.93
N PHE A 418 -10.08 -7.48 2.67
CA PHE A 418 -9.67 -6.08 2.55
C PHE A 418 -8.36 -5.94 1.79
N LEU A 419 -8.23 -4.86 1.01
CA LEU A 419 -6.97 -4.40 0.43
C LEU A 419 -6.87 -2.88 0.65
N SER A 420 -5.65 -2.34 0.64
CA SER A 420 -5.42 -0.89 0.63
C SER A 420 -4.23 -0.54 -0.28
N GLY A 421 -4.11 0.72 -0.69
CA GLY A 421 -2.93 1.23 -1.38
C GLY A 421 -2.87 2.75 -1.36
N VAL A 422 -1.74 3.29 -1.83
CA VAL A 422 -1.55 4.72 -2.09
C VAL A 422 -1.49 4.91 -3.60
N ALA A 423 -2.10 5.97 -4.14
CA ALA A 423 -2.01 6.30 -5.56
C ALA A 423 -2.01 7.81 -5.81
N TYR A 424 -1.23 8.26 -6.79
CA TYR A 424 -1.25 9.65 -7.27
C TYR A 424 -2.37 9.85 -8.31
N LEU A 425 -3.62 9.90 -7.85
CA LEU A 425 -4.81 9.89 -8.72
C LEU A 425 -5.06 11.20 -9.46
N ASP A 426 -4.44 12.30 -9.05
CA ASP A 426 -4.43 13.58 -9.78
C ASP A 426 -3.07 13.87 -10.45
N GLY A 427 -2.09 12.98 -10.23
CA GLY A 427 -0.72 13.13 -10.71
C GLY A 427 0.12 14.11 -9.92
N GLU A 428 -0.33 14.55 -8.73
CA GLU A 428 0.36 15.53 -7.89
C GLU A 428 0.43 15.06 -6.43
N GLN A 429 -0.69 14.70 -5.82
CA GLN A 429 -0.78 14.33 -4.40
C GLN A 429 -1.17 12.85 -4.22
N PRO A 430 -0.75 12.21 -3.12
CA PRO A 430 -1.13 10.85 -2.81
C PRO A 430 -2.58 10.75 -2.27
N TYR A 431 -3.29 9.72 -2.71
CA TYR A 431 -4.63 9.37 -2.25
C TYR A 431 -4.60 7.99 -1.59
N ALA A 432 -5.39 7.83 -0.53
CA ALA A 432 -5.59 6.54 0.13
C ALA A 432 -6.71 5.75 -0.56
N VAL A 433 -6.42 4.52 -0.96
CA VAL A 433 -7.40 3.60 -1.56
C VAL A 433 -7.69 2.46 -0.60
N PHE A 434 -8.95 2.20 -0.31
CA PHE A 434 -9.41 1.06 0.50
C PHE A 434 -10.42 0.22 -0.27
N ALA A 435 -10.27 -1.10 -0.21
CA ALA A 435 -11.11 -2.04 -0.93
C ALA A 435 -11.75 -3.08 0.00
N ARG A 436 -12.90 -3.63 -0.43
CA ARG A 436 -13.56 -4.77 0.20
C ARG A 436 -14.11 -5.71 -0.87
N GLY A 437 -13.75 -6.98 -0.78
CA GLY A 437 -14.18 -8.03 -1.69
C GLY A 437 -13.45 -8.02 -3.05
N TYR A 438 -13.22 -9.23 -3.56
CA TYR A 438 -12.64 -9.46 -4.89
C TYR A 438 -13.05 -10.80 -5.51
N TYR A 439 -13.52 -11.76 -4.72
CA TYR A 439 -14.03 -13.05 -5.22
C TYR A 439 -15.43 -12.96 -5.84
N THR A 440 -16.23 -11.98 -5.42
CA THR A 440 -17.62 -11.76 -5.83
C THR A 440 -17.82 -10.26 -5.99
N ARG A 441 -18.61 -9.61 -5.14
CA ARG A 441 -18.70 -8.15 -5.12
C ARG A 441 -17.32 -7.56 -4.86
N THR A 442 -16.96 -6.59 -5.70
CA THR A 442 -15.70 -5.86 -5.65
C THR A 442 -16.02 -4.40 -5.40
N THR A 443 -15.39 -3.81 -4.38
CA THR A 443 -15.58 -2.41 -4.04
C THR A 443 -14.26 -1.73 -3.72
N LEU A 444 -14.09 -0.49 -4.16
CA LEU A 444 -12.92 0.34 -3.90
C LEU A 444 -13.40 1.76 -3.59
N VAL A 445 -12.82 2.43 -2.61
CA VAL A 445 -13.03 3.84 -2.32
C VAL A 445 -11.68 4.55 -2.24
N SER A 446 -11.63 5.77 -2.76
CA SER A 446 -10.46 6.63 -2.65
C SER A 446 -10.74 7.86 -1.79
N TYR A 447 -9.75 8.27 -1.00
CA TYR A 447 -9.79 9.46 -0.16
C TYR A 447 -8.56 10.34 -0.39
N SER A 448 -8.76 11.65 -0.50
CA SER A 448 -7.71 12.62 -0.18
C SER A 448 -7.76 13.02 1.29
N TRP A 449 -6.64 13.49 1.82
CA TRP A 449 -6.52 14.04 3.16
C TRP A 449 -6.02 15.48 3.06
N ASP A 450 -6.71 16.41 3.72
CA ASP A 450 -6.37 17.85 3.68
C ASP A 450 -5.72 18.36 4.98
N GLY A 451 -5.26 17.44 5.84
CA GLY A 451 -4.74 17.73 7.19
C GLY A 451 -5.82 17.79 8.28
N GLU A 452 -7.10 17.87 7.89
CA GLU A 452 -8.22 17.94 8.83
C GLU A 452 -9.31 16.90 8.55
N ASN A 453 -9.58 16.61 7.27
CA ASN A 453 -10.69 15.78 6.83
C ASN A 453 -10.31 14.84 5.68
N LEU A 454 -10.77 13.59 5.79
CA LEU A 454 -10.86 12.66 4.68
C LEU A 454 -11.98 13.10 3.74
N ASN A 455 -11.63 13.34 2.48
CA ASN A 455 -12.56 13.69 1.42
C ASN A 455 -12.65 12.53 0.43
N GLU A 456 -13.83 11.93 0.30
CA GLU A 456 -14.05 10.87 -0.70
C GLU A 456 -13.86 11.44 -2.11
N TYR A 457 -12.94 10.85 -2.88
CA TYR A 457 -12.66 11.24 -4.25
C TYR A 457 -13.55 10.49 -5.24
N TRP A 458 -13.59 9.16 -5.15
CA TRP A 458 -14.53 8.30 -5.88
C TRP A 458 -14.83 7.00 -5.14
N TYR A 459 -15.89 6.31 -5.56
CA TYR A 459 -16.27 4.99 -5.06
C TYR A 459 -16.73 4.07 -6.20
N VAL A 460 -16.10 2.91 -6.29
CA VAL A 460 -16.40 1.83 -7.24
C VAL A 460 -17.11 0.70 -6.52
N ASP A 461 -18.18 0.19 -7.14
CA ASP A 461 -18.97 -0.92 -6.61
C ASP A 461 -19.54 -1.78 -7.72
N SER A 462 -19.05 -3.01 -7.86
CA SER A 462 -19.56 -3.95 -8.86
C SER A 462 -21.03 -4.34 -8.65
N GLY A 463 -21.61 -4.01 -7.49
CA GLY A 463 -22.88 -4.56 -7.05
C GLY A 463 -22.76 -6.02 -6.65
N TRP A 464 -23.88 -6.56 -6.19
CA TRP A 464 -23.96 -7.93 -5.70
C TRP A 464 -23.92 -8.91 -6.87
N THR A 465 -23.26 -10.06 -6.69
CA THR A 465 -23.40 -11.17 -7.63
C THR A 465 -24.80 -11.76 -7.52
N PRO A 466 -25.60 -11.83 -8.60
CA PRO A 466 -26.95 -12.38 -8.53
C PRO A 466 -26.93 -13.86 -8.10
N MET A 467 -27.68 -14.16 -7.04
CA MET A 467 -27.94 -15.52 -6.56
C MET A 467 -29.45 -15.69 -6.40
N THR A 468 -29.99 -16.75 -6.98
CA THR A 468 -31.42 -17.11 -6.82
C THR A 468 -31.68 -17.83 -5.48
N ASN A 469 -30.62 -18.27 -4.81
CA ASN A 469 -30.67 -18.90 -3.49
C ASN A 469 -29.29 -18.77 -2.84
N PRO A 470 -29.14 -18.03 -1.73
CA PRO A 470 -27.81 -17.77 -1.14
C PRO A 470 -27.17 -18.99 -0.49
N PHE A 471 -27.90 -20.11 -0.36
CA PHE A 471 -27.37 -21.38 0.17
C PHE A 471 -27.04 -22.40 -0.92
N ARG A 472 -27.49 -22.20 -2.17
CA ARG A 472 -27.42 -23.24 -3.22
C ARG A 472 -27.07 -22.74 -4.61
N ASP A 473 -26.87 -21.44 -4.78
CA ASP A 473 -26.56 -20.83 -6.07
C ASP A 473 -25.20 -20.11 -6.03
N GLY A 474 -24.18 -20.69 -6.68
CA GLY A 474 -22.80 -20.20 -6.60
C GLY A 474 -22.60 -18.83 -7.27
N PRO A 475 -21.91 -17.87 -6.63
CA PRO A 475 -21.76 -16.50 -7.11
C PRO A 475 -20.63 -16.31 -8.14
N HIS A 476 -19.72 -17.29 -8.27
CA HIS A 476 -18.53 -17.18 -9.10
C HIS A 476 -18.83 -17.24 -10.60
N GLY A 477 -18.06 -16.49 -11.39
CA GLY A 477 -18.20 -16.43 -12.85
C GLY A 477 -19.42 -15.66 -13.34
N ARG A 478 -20.03 -14.83 -12.47
CA ARG A 478 -21.15 -13.94 -12.79
C ARG A 478 -20.69 -12.50 -12.70
N GLN A 479 -21.37 -11.63 -13.45
CA GLN A 479 -21.22 -10.19 -13.25
C GLN A 479 -22.07 -9.75 -12.06
N GLY A 480 -21.60 -8.71 -11.37
CA GLY A 480 -22.36 -8.03 -10.34
C GLY A 480 -23.53 -7.25 -10.94
N THR A 481 -24.46 -6.83 -10.08
CA THR A 481 -25.69 -6.14 -10.48
C THR A 481 -25.47 -4.72 -10.97
N ASP A 482 -24.31 -4.10 -10.72
CA ASP A 482 -24.05 -2.75 -11.19
C ASP A 482 -23.82 -2.74 -12.72
N PRO A 483 -24.50 -1.87 -13.49
CA PRO A 483 -24.39 -1.86 -14.94
C PRO A 483 -23.04 -1.35 -15.47
N GLU A 484 -22.30 -0.56 -14.68
CA GLU A 484 -21.01 0.02 -15.08
C GLU A 484 -19.85 -0.85 -14.57
N TYR A 485 -19.93 -1.26 -13.31
CA TYR A 485 -18.86 -1.97 -12.61
C TYR A 485 -19.09 -3.48 -12.51
N GLY A 486 -20.25 -4.02 -12.89
CA GLY A 486 -20.55 -5.45 -12.72
C GLY A 486 -19.51 -6.39 -13.34
N GLN A 487 -18.79 -5.95 -14.36
CA GLN A 487 -17.75 -6.72 -15.03
C GLN A 487 -16.45 -6.93 -14.25
N ILE A 488 -16.14 -6.12 -13.22
CA ILE A 488 -14.91 -6.28 -12.40
C ILE A 488 -15.08 -7.29 -11.25
N THR A 489 -16.26 -7.88 -11.14
CA THR A 489 -16.54 -8.99 -10.22
C THR A 489 -15.57 -10.15 -10.51
N THR A 490 -15.09 -10.80 -9.45
CA THR A 490 -14.18 -11.95 -9.50
C THR A 490 -12.77 -11.68 -10.06
N GLN A 491 -12.40 -10.43 -10.32
CA GLN A 491 -11.13 -10.09 -10.97
C GLN A 491 -9.98 -9.78 -9.99
N GLY A 492 -10.27 -9.33 -8.78
CA GLY A 492 -9.23 -8.86 -7.85
C GLY A 492 -8.29 -9.97 -7.39
N ALA A 493 -7.05 -9.61 -7.12
CA ALA A 493 -6.04 -10.49 -6.52
C ALA A 493 -6.08 -10.41 -4.99
N HIS A 494 -5.22 -11.16 -4.32
CA HIS A 494 -4.89 -10.93 -2.91
C HIS A 494 -3.99 -9.71 -2.67
N SER A 495 -3.83 -8.86 -3.68
CA SER A 495 -3.06 -7.63 -3.67
C SER A 495 -3.67 -6.67 -4.70
N LEU A 496 -3.18 -5.44 -4.69
CA LEU A 496 -3.36 -4.49 -5.78
C LEU A 496 -2.00 -3.86 -6.09
N SER A 497 -1.89 -3.26 -7.27
CA SER A 497 -0.73 -2.45 -7.65
C SER A 497 -1.22 -1.12 -8.21
N VAL A 498 -0.34 -0.13 -8.23
CA VAL A 498 -0.63 1.22 -8.71
C VAL A 498 0.44 1.60 -9.72
N ALA A 499 0.04 2.21 -10.83
CA ALA A 499 0.96 2.63 -11.87
C ALA A 499 0.23 3.59 -12.83
N ASP A 500 0.97 4.53 -13.42
CA ASP A 500 0.50 5.27 -14.60
C ASP A 500 0.60 4.33 -15.80
N VAL A 501 -0.47 3.58 -16.07
CA VAL A 501 -0.46 2.56 -17.14
C VAL A 501 -0.80 3.17 -18.48
N ASP A 502 -1.34 4.38 -18.49
CA ASP A 502 -1.92 4.99 -19.66
C ASP A 502 -1.20 6.26 -20.17
N ASP A 503 -0.16 6.69 -19.44
CA ASP A 503 0.79 7.80 -19.66
C ASP A 503 0.12 9.19 -19.62
N ASP A 504 -0.95 9.36 -18.83
CA ASP A 504 -1.61 10.65 -18.59
C ASP A 504 -1.00 11.45 -17.40
N GLY A 505 -0.02 10.86 -16.71
CA GLY A 505 0.67 11.42 -15.56
C GLY A 505 -0.01 11.14 -14.22
N LYS A 506 -1.04 10.31 -14.17
CA LYS A 506 -1.76 9.89 -12.96
C LYS A 506 -1.67 8.38 -12.83
N GLN A 507 -1.86 7.87 -11.62
CA GLN A 507 -1.80 6.44 -11.37
C GLN A 507 -3.19 5.81 -11.39
N GLU A 508 -3.27 4.66 -12.05
CA GLU A 508 -4.41 3.75 -12.03
C GLU A 508 -4.23 2.67 -10.96
N ILE A 509 -5.34 2.02 -10.59
CA ILE A 509 -5.33 0.87 -9.67
C ILE A 509 -5.45 -0.43 -10.46
N VAL A 510 -4.37 -1.19 -10.56
CA VAL A 510 -4.37 -2.54 -11.11
C VAL A 510 -4.87 -3.50 -10.01
N TYR A 511 -6.16 -3.78 -10.04
CA TYR A 511 -6.87 -4.62 -9.09
C TYR A 511 -6.99 -6.06 -9.62
N GLY A 512 -5.87 -6.78 -9.60
CA GLY A 512 -5.77 -8.14 -10.13
C GLY A 512 -5.91 -8.17 -11.65
N SER A 513 -7.01 -8.71 -12.17
CA SER A 513 -7.32 -8.82 -13.60
C SER A 513 -8.09 -7.63 -14.18
N ALA A 514 -8.47 -6.64 -13.35
CA ALA A 514 -9.08 -5.39 -13.79
C ALA A 514 -8.17 -4.20 -13.47
N THR A 515 -8.31 -3.11 -14.22
CA THR A 515 -7.64 -1.83 -13.95
C THR A 515 -8.70 -0.74 -13.81
N ILE A 516 -8.69 -0.06 -12.67
CA ILE A 516 -9.55 1.07 -12.36
C ILE A 516 -8.78 2.34 -12.69
N ASP A 517 -9.39 3.22 -13.49
CA ASP A 517 -8.80 4.49 -13.90
C ASP A 517 -8.63 5.44 -12.70
N HIS A 518 -7.79 6.46 -12.84
CA HIS A 518 -7.52 7.43 -11.78
C HIS A 518 -8.78 8.15 -11.27
N ASP A 519 -9.82 8.26 -12.10
CA ASP A 519 -11.11 8.88 -11.80
C ASP A 519 -12.18 7.91 -11.24
N GLY A 520 -11.82 6.64 -11.08
CA GLY A 520 -12.72 5.59 -10.59
C GLY A 520 -13.55 4.90 -11.67
N SER A 521 -13.38 5.23 -12.96
CA SER A 521 -13.97 4.45 -14.05
C SER A 521 -13.21 3.13 -14.29
N VAL A 522 -13.80 2.18 -15.02
CA VAL A 522 -13.08 0.94 -15.39
C VAL A 522 -12.26 1.19 -16.65
N LEU A 523 -10.94 1.33 -16.51
CA LEU A 523 -10.03 1.51 -17.66
C LEU A 523 -10.01 0.25 -18.53
N SER A 524 -9.78 -0.91 -17.92
CA SER A 524 -9.75 -2.19 -18.64
C SER A 524 -10.09 -3.38 -17.74
N ASN A 525 -10.49 -4.48 -18.39
CA ASN A 525 -10.87 -5.72 -17.73
C ASN A 525 -10.39 -6.92 -18.56
N ALA A 526 -9.45 -7.69 -18.02
CA ALA A 526 -8.81 -8.78 -18.75
C ALA A 526 -9.78 -9.96 -18.91
N SER A 527 -9.94 -10.42 -20.15
CA SER A 527 -10.76 -11.59 -20.48
C SER A 527 -10.19 -12.36 -21.66
N ALA A 528 -10.52 -13.64 -21.75
CA ALA A 528 -10.11 -14.49 -22.87
C ALA A 528 -11.10 -15.63 -23.13
N VAL A 529 -10.95 -16.25 -24.30
CA VAL A 529 -11.76 -17.42 -24.68
C VAL A 529 -11.26 -18.65 -23.92
N MET A 530 -12.18 -19.28 -23.20
CA MET A 530 -11.96 -20.52 -22.48
C MET A 530 -11.51 -21.65 -23.42
N PRO A 531 -10.39 -22.34 -23.14
CA PRO A 531 -9.82 -23.32 -24.05
C PRO A 531 -10.61 -24.64 -24.11
N PRO A 532 -10.39 -25.51 -25.12
CA PRO A 532 -11.09 -26.80 -25.26
C PRO A 532 -11.03 -27.73 -24.05
N GLN A 533 -9.97 -27.61 -23.24
CA GLN A 533 -9.72 -28.43 -22.05
C GLN A 533 -10.35 -27.86 -20.77
N SER A 534 -10.95 -26.67 -20.84
CA SER A 534 -11.60 -26.01 -19.70
C SER A 534 -12.99 -26.58 -19.41
N ALA A 535 -13.58 -26.15 -18.29
CA ALA A 535 -14.93 -26.51 -17.92
C ALA A 535 -16.00 -25.93 -18.85
N ASN A 536 -15.73 -24.78 -19.50
CA ASN A 536 -16.67 -24.06 -20.36
C ASN A 536 -16.04 -23.65 -21.72
N PRO A 537 -15.68 -24.59 -22.60
CA PRO A 537 -14.97 -24.28 -23.85
C PRO A 537 -15.68 -23.27 -24.75
N GLY A 538 -14.94 -22.30 -25.29
CA GLY A 538 -15.43 -21.32 -26.26
C GLY A 538 -16.18 -20.12 -25.66
N VAL A 539 -16.40 -20.09 -24.34
CA VAL A 539 -16.98 -18.94 -23.63
C VAL A 539 -15.91 -17.89 -23.38
N VAL A 540 -16.22 -16.60 -23.55
CA VAL A 540 -15.34 -15.51 -23.08
C VAL A 540 -15.56 -15.35 -21.58
N ALA A 541 -14.50 -15.47 -20.80
CA ALA A 541 -14.51 -15.28 -19.36
C ALA A 541 -13.42 -14.29 -18.95
N GLY A 542 -13.63 -13.56 -17.86
CA GLY A 542 -12.57 -12.79 -17.22
C GLY A 542 -11.40 -13.72 -16.82
N LEU A 543 -10.18 -13.19 -16.78
CA LEU A 543 -9.03 -13.99 -16.36
C LEU A 543 -9.16 -14.43 -14.89
N GLY A 544 -9.80 -13.59 -14.07
CA GLY A 544 -10.22 -13.92 -12.72
C GLY A 544 -9.15 -13.70 -11.65
N HIS A 545 -9.51 -14.10 -10.44
CA HIS A 545 -8.71 -13.99 -9.22
C HIS A 545 -7.33 -14.68 -9.30
N GLY A 546 -6.38 -14.18 -8.53
CA GLY A 546 -5.04 -14.75 -8.40
C GLY A 546 -4.27 -14.32 -7.15
N ASP A 547 -3.14 -15.01 -6.94
CA ASP A 547 -2.33 -14.94 -5.73
C ASP A 547 -1.04 -14.13 -5.86
N ALA A 548 -0.62 -13.81 -7.09
CA ALA A 548 0.57 -13.01 -7.36
C ALA A 548 0.37 -12.09 -8.57
N LEU A 549 0.74 -10.82 -8.42
CA LEU A 549 0.46 -9.72 -9.34
C LEU A 549 1.71 -8.84 -9.46
N HIS A 550 2.17 -8.61 -10.70
CA HIS A 550 3.35 -7.81 -10.99
C HIS A 550 3.04 -6.79 -12.08
N VAL A 551 3.32 -5.52 -11.82
CA VAL A 551 3.10 -4.42 -12.77
C VAL A 551 4.41 -3.66 -12.92
N ALA A 552 5.00 -3.75 -14.11
CA ALA A 552 6.30 -3.16 -14.41
C ALA A 552 6.44 -2.97 -15.92
N ASN A 553 7.50 -2.28 -16.35
CA ASN A 553 7.99 -2.42 -17.71
C ASN A 553 8.71 -3.77 -17.80
N ILE A 554 8.02 -4.79 -18.33
CA ILE A 554 8.53 -6.17 -18.39
C ILE A 554 9.24 -6.39 -19.72
N ASP A 555 8.64 -5.92 -20.81
CA ASP A 555 9.23 -5.97 -22.15
C ASP A 555 9.60 -4.56 -22.63
N PRO A 556 10.86 -4.11 -22.45
CA PRO A 556 11.28 -2.77 -22.83
C PRO A 556 11.24 -2.52 -24.36
N SER A 557 10.98 -3.55 -25.17
CA SER A 557 10.74 -3.39 -26.62
C SER A 557 9.31 -2.99 -26.96
N ARG A 558 8.41 -2.98 -25.96
CA ARG A 558 7.02 -2.54 -26.06
C ARG A 558 6.85 -1.19 -25.37
N GLU A 559 5.94 -0.39 -25.89
CA GLU A 559 5.56 0.88 -25.28
C GLU A 559 4.55 0.60 -24.16
N GLY A 560 4.72 1.26 -23.00
CA GLY A 560 3.86 1.10 -21.84
C GLY A 560 4.35 0.07 -20.83
N LEU A 561 3.49 -0.27 -19.88
CA LEU A 561 3.73 -1.27 -18.84
C LEU A 561 2.98 -2.56 -19.13
N GLU A 562 3.41 -3.64 -18.51
CA GLU A 562 2.73 -4.92 -18.53
C GLU A 562 2.30 -5.38 -17.13
N VAL A 563 1.25 -6.21 -17.11
CA VAL A 563 0.81 -6.94 -15.93
C VAL A 563 1.08 -8.43 -16.13
N TYR A 564 1.94 -9.01 -15.28
CA TYR A 564 2.09 -10.45 -15.15
C TYR A 564 1.32 -10.95 -13.92
N MET A 565 0.42 -11.90 -14.13
CA MET A 565 -0.41 -12.45 -13.06
C MET A 565 -0.64 -13.94 -13.23
N VAL A 566 -0.79 -14.63 -12.12
CA VAL A 566 -1.21 -16.03 -12.06
C VAL A 566 -2.65 -16.15 -11.57
N HIS A 567 -3.37 -17.22 -11.94
CA HIS A 567 -4.81 -17.34 -11.70
C HIS A 567 -5.19 -18.64 -10.97
N GLU A 568 -6.11 -18.53 -10.01
CA GLU A 568 -6.55 -19.64 -9.14
C GLU A 568 -7.65 -20.49 -9.79
N GLY A 569 -8.42 -19.92 -10.73
CA GLY A 569 -9.68 -20.50 -11.24
C GLY A 569 -9.55 -21.87 -11.93
N GLY A 570 -8.33 -22.32 -12.23
CA GLY A 570 -8.03 -23.67 -12.72
C GLY A 570 -8.83 -24.02 -13.97
N ALA A 571 -9.70 -25.04 -13.90
CA ALA A 571 -10.54 -25.45 -15.02
C ALA A 571 -11.56 -24.38 -15.45
N TYR A 572 -11.82 -23.38 -14.62
CA TYR A 572 -12.77 -22.29 -14.85
C TYR A 572 -12.10 -20.97 -15.24
N ALA A 573 -10.77 -20.93 -15.39
CA ALA A 573 -10.04 -19.76 -15.88
C ALA A 573 -9.51 -19.99 -17.31
N PRO A 574 -9.43 -18.94 -18.16
CA PRO A 574 -8.84 -19.06 -19.50
C PRO A 574 -7.34 -19.40 -19.47
N TYR A 575 -6.62 -18.85 -18.49
CA TYR A 575 -5.19 -19.05 -18.28
C TYR A 575 -4.89 -19.42 -16.83
N GLY A 576 -3.80 -20.13 -16.59
CA GLY A 576 -3.19 -20.24 -15.26
C GLY A 576 -2.19 -19.13 -14.96
N TYR A 577 -1.63 -18.51 -16.00
CA TYR A 577 -0.84 -17.28 -15.91
C TYR A 577 -0.92 -16.52 -17.23
N ALA A 578 -0.81 -15.20 -17.17
CA ALA A 578 -0.82 -14.34 -18.33
C ALA A 578 0.08 -13.11 -18.12
N LEU A 579 0.78 -12.72 -19.19
CA LEU A 579 1.32 -11.37 -19.37
C LEU A 579 0.33 -10.61 -20.27
N ARG A 580 -0.08 -9.42 -19.84
CA ARG A 580 -0.97 -8.55 -20.60
C ARG A 580 -0.46 -7.11 -20.60
N ASP A 581 -0.86 -6.37 -21.61
CA ASP A 581 -0.71 -4.92 -21.67
C ASP A 581 -1.49 -4.26 -20.51
N ALA A 582 -0.85 -3.38 -19.74
CA ALA A 582 -1.43 -2.84 -18.51
C ALA A 582 -2.59 -1.86 -18.77
N LYS A 583 -2.52 -1.10 -19.87
CA LYS A 583 -3.55 -0.16 -20.29
C LYS A 583 -4.78 -0.87 -20.83
N THR A 584 -4.58 -1.75 -21.81
CA THR A 584 -5.66 -2.31 -22.64
C THR A 584 -6.17 -3.66 -22.14
N ALA A 585 -5.44 -4.31 -21.23
CA ALA A 585 -5.64 -5.68 -20.80
C ALA A 585 -5.54 -6.74 -21.93
N GLU A 586 -4.99 -6.39 -23.10
CA GLU A 586 -4.72 -7.35 -24.16
C GLU A 586 -3.67 -8.37 -23.71
N VAL A 587 -4.01 -9.66 -23.75
CA VAL A 587 -3.09 -10.74 -23.39
C VAL A 587 -2.02 -10.87 -24.47
N ILE A 588 -0.78 -10.57 -24.09
CA ILE A 588 0.41 -10.71 -24.94
C ILE A 588 0.75 -12.19 -25.09
N TYR A 589 0.84 -12.90 -23.96
CA TYR A 589 0.88 -14.36 -23.93
C TYR A 589 0.39 -14.91 -22.59
N GLY A 590 0.03 -16.17 -22.58
CA GLY A 590 -0.37 -16.90 -21.39
C GLY A 590 -0.63 -18.37 -21.72
N ALA A 591 -0.76 -19.20 -20.69
CA ALA A 591 -1.06 -20.60 -20.89
C ALA A 591 -2.09 -21.12 -19.89
N TYR A 592 -2.96 -22.00 -20.36
CA TYR A 592 -3.88 -22.75 -19.53
C TYR A 592 -3.16 -23.87 -18.78
N THR A 593 -3.35 -23.95 -17.47
CA THR A 593 -2.78 -25.00 -16.61
C THR A 593 -3.83 -26.00 -16.11
N GLY A 594 -5.11 -25.62 -16.13
CA GLY A 594 -6.23 -26.44 -15.65
C GLY A 594 -6.25 -26.70 -14.14
N ARG A 595 -5.43 -25.97 -13.39
CA ARG A 595 -5.30 -26.05 -11.93
C ARG A 595 -5.01 -24.66 -11.36
N ASP A 596 -5.20 -24.51 -10.07
CA ASP A 596 -4.69 -23.36 -9.34
C ASP A 596 -3.18 -23.19 -9.60
N THR A 597 -2.82 -21.99 -10.05
CA THR A 597 -1.44 -21.55 -10.23
C THR A 597 -1.18 -20.45 -9.20
N GLY A 598 -0.92 -20.83 -7.95
CA GLY A 598 -0.90 -19.89 -6.84
C GLY A 598 0.36 -19.04 -6.67
N ARG A 599 1.34 -19.10 -7.59
CA ARG A 599 2.59 -18.33 -7.53
C ARG A 599 3.13 -18.01 -8.92
N GLY A 600 3.62 -16.80 -9.09
CA GLY A 600 4.41 -16.38 -10.24
C GLY A 600 5.25 -15.15 -9.89
N MET A 601 6.24 -14.84 -10.72
CA MET A 601 7.21 -13.78 -10.48
C MET A 601 7.77 -13.24 -11.79
N ILE A 602 8.30 -12.02 -11.74
CA ILE A 602 9.06 -11.40 -12.82
C ILE A 602 10.45 -10.98 -12.35
N GLY A 603 11.39 -10.83 -13.27
CA GLY A 603 12.69 -10.24 -12.99
C GLY A 603 13.75 -10.63 -14.02
N ASP A 604 14.71 -9.73 -14.23
CA ASP A 604 15.94 -10.01 -14.97
C ASP A 604 16.80 -11.00 -14.18
N VAL A 605 16.65 -12.29 -14.47
CA VAL A 605 17.37 -13.41 -13.82
C VAL A 605 18.26 -14.14 -14.82
N ASP A 606 18.06 -13.90 -16.11
CA ASP A 606 18.85 -14.41 -17.21
C ASP A 606 19.24 -13.29 -18.20
N PRO A 607 20.30 -12.50 -17.90
CA PRO A 607 20.72 -11.35 -18.71
C PRO A 607 21.13 -11.66 -20.16
N ASP A 608 21.17 -12.93 -20.55
CA ASP A 608 21.35 -13.34 -21.94
C ASP A 608 20.09 -13.05 -22.80
N HIS A 609 18.96 -12.72 -22.17
CA HIS A 609 17.69 -12.37 -22.83
C HIS A 609 17.24 -10.97 -22.38
N PRO A 610 16.87 -10.07 -23.32
CA PRO A 610 16.38 -8.74 -22.95
C PRO A 610 15.02 -8.78 -22.25
N GLY A 611 14.83 -7.85 -21.31
CA GLY A 611 13.60 -7.69 -20.54
C GLY A 611 13.62 -8.42 -19.20
N LEU A 612 12.48 -8.37 -18.50
CA LEU A 612 12.28 -9.15 -17.28
C LEU A 612 11.70 -10.52 -17.64
N GLU A 613 12.37 -11.61 -17.27
CA GLU A 613 11.79 -12.94 -17.40
C GLU A 613 10.51 -13.05 -16.57
N THR A 614 9.60 -13.93 -16.98
CA THR A 614 8.43 -14.31 -16.18
C THR A 614 8.44 -15.80 -15.87
N TRP A 615 7.93 -16.19 -14.71
CA TRP A 615 7.78 -17.60 -14.37
C TRP A 615 6.63 -17.90 -13.42
N ALA A 616 6.03 -19.08 -13.66
CA ALA A 616 5.04 -19.71 -12.80
C ALA A 616 5.13 -21.24 -12.87
N VAL A 617 5.14 -21.79 -14.09
CA VAL A 617 5.28 -23.25 -14.37
C VAL A 617 6.52 -23.61 -15.21
N GLY A 618 7.34 -22.60 -15.51
CA GLY A 618 8.54 -22.63 -16.32
C GLY A 618 9.07 -21.21 -16.45
N LEU A 619 10.30 -21.04 -16.92
CA LEU A 619 10.93 -19.74 -17.12
C LEU A 619 10.76 -19.29 -18.58
N TYR A 620 10.32 -18.05 -18.77
CA TYR A 620 10.03 -17.46 -20.08
C TYR A 620 10.69 -16.08 -20.21
N THR A 621 11.10 -15.73 -21.42
CA THR A 621 11.50 -14.35 -21.74
C THR A 621 10.31 -13.40 -21.60
N ALA A 622 10.58 -12.08 -21.53
CA ALA A 622 9.55 -11.05 -21.59
C ALA A 622 8.61 -11.19 -22.80
N ALA A 623 9.12 -11.65 -23.94
CA ALA A 623 8.34 -11.91 -25.16
C ALA A 623 7.60 -13.26 -25.18
N GLY A 624 7.60 -14.03 -24.08
CA GLY A 624 6.86 -15.28 -23.94
C GLY A 624 7.50 -16.52 -24.56
N GLN A 625 8.81 -16.47 -24.85
CA GLN A 625 9.55 -17.64 -25.32
C GLN A 625 10.07 -18.44 -24.13
N LYS A 626 9.82 -19.75 -24.13
CA LYS A 626 10.24 -20.61 -23.02
C LYS A 626 11.77 -20.78 -23.00
N ILE A 627 12.39 -20.45 -21.87
CA ILE A 627 13.82 -20.63 -21.59
C ILE A 627 14.07 -22.00 -20.95
N SER A 628 13.29 -22.34 -19.91
CA SER A 628 13.51 -23.55 -19.10
C SER A 628 12.22 -24.14 -18.52
N ASP A 629 12.24 -25.44 -18.20
CA ASP A 629 11.22 -26.11 -17.38
C ASP A 629 11.38 -25.81 -15.88
N THR A 630 12.57 -25.34 -15.46
CA THR A 630 12.86 -24.91 -14.09
C THR A 630 12.93 -23.39 -14.02
N ALA A 631 12.68 -22.82 -12.84
CA ALA A 631 12.71 -21.39 -12.60
C ALA A 631 13.21 -21.07 -11.17
N PRO A 632 13.54 -19.80 -10.88
CA PRO A 632 13.91 -19.34 -9.54
C PRO A 632 12.75 -19.42 -8.51
N GLY A 633 13.03 -18.97 -7.28
CA GLY A 633 12.00 -18.81 -6.24
C GLY A 633 10.87 -17.87 -6.67
N THR A 634 9.67 -18.03 -6.08
CA THR A 634 8.43 -17.30 -6.49
C THR A 634 7.81 -16.53 -5.32
N ASN A 635 8.65 -15.96 -4.46
CA ASN A 635 8.22 -15.28 -3.25
C ASN A 635 8.38 -13.76 -3.33
N MET A 636 9.56 -13.22 -2.97
CA MET A 636 9.88 -11.80 -3.12
C MET A 636 11.11 -11.65 -4.00
N SER A 637 11.11 -10.66 -4.89
CA SER A 637 12.32 -10.20 -5.57
C SER A 637 13.02 -9.14 -4.74
N ILE A 638 14.33 -8.98 -4.97
CA ILE A 638 15.14 -7.92 -4.40
C ILE A 638 16.25 -7.52 -5.37
N LYS A 639 16.46 -6.21 -5.52
CA LYS A 639 17.58 -5.59 -6.23
C LYS A 639 18.76 -5.47 -5.29
N TRP A 640 19.45 -6.60 -5.12
CA TRP A 640 20.50 -6.76 -4.12
C TRP A 640 21.90 -6.60 -4.72
N SER A 641 22.19 -7.29 -5.82
CA SER A 641 23.53 -7.35 -6.41
C SER A 641 23.93 -6.05 -7.11
N LYS A 642 25.24 -5.79 -7.19
CA LYS A 642 25.78 -4.59 -7.84
C LYS A 642 25.47 -4.44 -9.33
N ASP A 643 25.04 -5.50 -10.01
CA ASP A 643 24.86 -5.58 -11.47
C ASP A 643 23.40 -5.42 -11.91
N MET A 644 22.50 -5.01 -11.01
CA MET A 644 21.08 -4.72 -11.28
C MET A 644 20.23 -5.91 -11.73
N THR A 645 20.82 -7.11 -11.77
CA THR A 645 20.07 -8.37 -11.91
C THR A 645 19.17 -8.59 -10.70
N THR A 646 18.14 -9.40 -10.87
CA THR A 646 17.12 -9.66 -9.86
C THR A 646 17.48 -10.89 -9.02
N GLN A 647 17.47 -10.75 -7.70
CA GLN A 647 17.62 -11.87 -6.77
C GLN A 647 16.29 -12.17 -6.09
N LEU A 648 16.17 -13.37 -5.52
CA LEU A 648 14.94 -13.86 -4.92
C LEU A 648 15.14 -14.17 -3.44
N ILE A 649 14.23 -13.70 -2.60
CA ILE A 649 14.18 -14.02 -1.18
C ILE A 649 13.40 -15.32 -1.01
N ASN A 650 14.04 -16.33 -0.41
CA ASN A 650 13.43 -17.60 -0.05
C ASN A 650 13.43 -17.80 1.46
N GLY A 651 12.60 -18.74 1.91
CA GLY A 651 12.38 -19.02 3.34
C GLY A 651 10.91 -19.03 3.68
N SER A 652 10.48 -19.95 4.52
CA SER A 652 9.12 -20.02 5.05
C SER A 652 9.10 -20.92 6.28
N LEU A 653 8.11 -20.73 7.15
CA LEU A 653 8.00 -21.48 8.40
C LEU A 653 9.30 -21.39 9.22
N GLU A 654 9.91 -22.52 9.53
CA GLU A 654 11.15 -22.60 10.31
C GLU A 654 12.44 -22.50 9.47
N ASN A 655 12.32 -22.34 8.15
CA ASN A 655 13.50 -22.24 7.30
C ASN A 655 14.15 -20.87 7.41
N THR A 656 15.48 -20.87 7.55
CA THR A 656 16.29 -19.64 7.54
C THR A 656 16.10 -18.91 6.20
N PRO A 657 15.85 -17.60 6.21
CA PRO A 657 15.73 -16.83 4.97
C PRO A 657 17.05 -16.77 4.19
N THR A 658 16.96 -16.76 2.86
CA THR A 658 18.10 -16.61 1.94
C THR A 658 17.80 -15.58 0.86
N ILE A 659 18.85 -14.94 0.34
CA ILE A 659 18.79 -14.25 -0.96
C ILE A 659 19.54 -15.13 -1.95
N ASP A 660 18.88 -15.50 -3.04
CA ASP A 660 19.40 -16.40 -4.06
C ASP A 660 19.43 -15.71 -5.42
N ASP A 661 20.58 -15.77 -6.08
CA ASP A 661 20.78 -15.40 -7.48
C ASP A 661 20.64 -16.67 -8.34
N TRP A 662 19.87 -16.59 -9.43
CA TRP A 662 19.58 -17.75 -10.27
C TRP A 662 20.84 -18.38 -10.90
N LYS A 663 21.84 -17.56 -11.24
CA LYS A 663 23.07 -17.99 -11.92
C LYS A 663 24.22 -18.20 -10.93
N LYS A 664 24.24 -17.45 -9.81
CA LYS A 664 25.34 -17.45 -8.83
C LYS A 664 25.05 -18.26 -7.56
N GLY A 665 23.80 -18.65 -7.33
CA GLY A 665 23.36 -19.36 -6.12
C GLY A 665 23.10 -18.41 -4.95
N THR A 666 23.14 -18.95 -3.72
CA THR A 666 22.86 -18.17 -2.51
C THR A 666 23.92 -17.10 -2.26
N VAL A 667 23.47 -15.83 -2.19
CA VAL A 667 24.32 -14.65 -1.94
C VAL A 667 24.18 -14.12 -0.50
N LEU A 668 23.12 -14.49 0.21
CA LEU A 668 22.94 -14.20 1.65
C LEU A 668 22.24 -15.37 2.35
N ILE A 669 22.71 -15.72 3.55
CA ILE A 669 21.98 -16.57 4.50
C ILE A 669 21.71 -15.74 5.75
N ALA A 670 20.44 -15.48 6.07
CA ALA A 670 20.04 -14.61 7.17
C ALA A 670 19.93 -15.37 8.50
N GLU A 671 21.06 -15.87 9.02
CA GLU A 671 21.08 -16.70 10.23
C GLU A 671 20.41 -16.03 11.44
N GLY A 672 19.66 -16.81 12.23
CA GLY A 672 18.97 -16.31 13.42
C GLY A 672 17.69 -15.52 13.14
N THR A 673 17.24 -15.44 11.88
CA THR A 673 16.03 -14.73 11.47
C THR A 673 14.94 -15.67 10.95
N ARG A 674 13.77 -15.11 10.67
CA ARG A 674 12.60 -15.80 10.09
C ARG A 674 11.88 -14.89 9.11
N THR A 675 11.27 -15.50 8.11
CA THR A 675 10.20 -14.85 7.33
C THR A 675 8.84 -15.03 8.04
N ASN A 676 7.83 -14.35 7.51
CA ASN A 676 6.49 -14.19 8.07
C ASN A 676 5.43 -14.92 7.24
N ASN A 677 4.18 -14.87 7.71
CA ASN A 677 2.99 -15.27 6.94
C ASN A 677 3.01 -16.75 6.50
N HIS A 678 3.48 -17.63 7.40
CA HIS A 678 3.46 -19.08 7.25
C HIS A 678 4.18 -19.56 5.95
N THR A 679 3.44 -20.13 5.00
CA THR A 679 3.96 -20.62 3.71
C THR A 679 4.09 -19.51 2.68
N LYS A 680 3.54 -18.32 2.91
CA LYS A 680 3.85 -17.15 2.08
C LYS A 680 5.34 -16.83 2.19
N GLY A 681 5.84 -16.80 3.42
CA GLY A 681 7.27 -16.75 3.70
C GLY A 681 7.86 -15.37 3.41
N THR A 682 7.11 -14.31 3.66
CA THR A 682 7.49 -12.94 3.27
C THR A 682 8.51 -12.35 4.26
N PRO A 683 9.50 -11.58 3.80
CA PRO A 683 10.21 -10.64 4.67
C PRO A 683 9.22 -9.64 5.29
N SER A 684 9.63 -8.92 6.32
CA SER A 684 8.81 -7.86 6.91
C SER A 684 8.66 -6.68 5.96
N LEU A 685 9.74 -6.32 5.25
CA LEU A 685 9.77 -5.33 4.18
C LEU A 685 10.97 -5.57 3.27
N VAL A 686 10.82 -5.27 1.98
CA VAL A 686 11.93 -5.07 1.02
C VAL A 686 11.78 -3.68 0.45
N ALA A 687 12.76 -2.81 0.71
CA ALA A 687 12.77 -1.44 0.22
C ALA A 687 14.18 -0.82 0.29
N ASP A 688 14.50 0.11 -0.61
CA ASP A 688 15.61 1.08 -0.44
C ASP A 688 15.25 2.04 0.70
N VAL A 689 15.56 1.64 1.95
CA VAL A 689 15.25 2.45 3.13
C VAL A 689 16.38 3.39 3.50
N PHE A 690 17.59 3.15 2.98
CA PHE A 690 18.76 4.01 3.10
C PHE A 690 19.85 3.54 2.13
N GLY A 691 20.99 4.23 2.09
CA GLY A 691 22.08 3.84 1.22
C GLY A 691 21.81 4.24 -0.22
N ASP A 692 22.35 3.47 -1.17
CA ASP A 692 22.15 3.75 -2.61
C ASP A 692 20.88 3.05 -3.10
N TRP A 693 20.64 3.01 -4.41
CA TRP A 693 19.42 2.47 -5.03
C TRP A 693 19.09 1.00 -4.70
N ARG A 694 20.02 0.24 -4.12
CA ARG A 694 19.79 -1.18 -3.82
C ARG A 694 18.81 -1.29 -2.65
N GLU A 695 18.04 -2.36 -2.67
CA GLU A 695 17.01 -2.59 -1.66
C GLU A 695 17.59 -3.31 -0.45
N GLU A 696 17.19 -2.88 0.75
CA GLU A 696 17.43 -3.62 1.98
C GLU A 696 16.40 -4.75 2.16
N MET A 697 16.84 -5.81 2.84
CA MET A 697 15.95 -6.87 3.32
C MET A 697 15.73 -6.71 4.83
N LEU A 698 14.48 -6.49 5.25
CA LEU A 698 14.08 -6.43 6.65
C LEU A 698 13.39 -7.74 7.03
N VAL A 699 13.97 -8.46 8.00
CA VAL A 699 13.44 -9.74 8.51
C VAL A 699 13.50 -9.76 10.03
N ARG A 700 12.48 -10.32 10.68
CA ARG A 700 12.51 -10.45 12.14
C ARG A 700 13.58 -11.45 12.59
N THR A 701 14.19 -11.16 13.73
CA THR A 701 14.87 -12.19 14.53
C THR A 701 13.90 -13.31 14.93
N ALA A 702 14.42 -14.52 15.15
CA ALA A 702 13.58 -15.69 15.40
C ALA A 702 12.65 -15.52 16.62
N ASP A 703 13.10 -14.80 17.65
CA ASP A 703 12.35 -14.46 18.87
C ASP A 703 11.56 -13.14 18.76
N SER A 704 11.74 -12.40 17.66
CA SER A 704 11.17 -11.06 17.41
C SER A 704 11.62 -10.01 18.44
N SER A 705 12.86 -10.06 18.93
CA SER A 705 13.42 -8.97 19.74
C SER A 705 13.95 -7.79 18.92
N ALA A 706 14.17 -8.02 17.62
CA ALA A 706 14.66 -7.02 16.67
C ALA A 706 14.20 -7.32 15.24
N ILE A 707 14.13 -6.29 14.41
CA ILE A 707 14.13 -6.41 12.94
C ILE A 707 15.58 -6.32 12.47
N ARG A 708 16.04 -7.35 11.77
CA ARG A 708 17.36 -7.36 11.16
C ARG A 708 17.28 -6.80 9.75
N ILE A 709 18.03 -5.73 9.52
CA ILE A 709 18.13 -5.02 8.24
C ILE A 709 19.46 -5.38 7.59
N TYR A 710 19.38 -5.98 6.41
CA TYR A 710 20.54 -6.35 5.61
C TYR A 710 20.70 -5.36 4.44
N SER A 711 21.92 -4.90 4.19
CA SER A 711 22.30 -4.11 3.01
C SER A 711 23.52 -4.74 2.33
N ASN A 712 23.62 -4.63 1.01
CA ASN A 712 24.72 -5.25 0.24
C ASN A 712 25.98 -4.37 0.26
N THR A 713 27.13 -4.97 0.56
CA THR A 713 28.44 -4.30 0.60
C THR A 713 29.26 -4.40 -0.69
N GLU A 714 28.71 -4.94 -1.77
CA GLU A 714 29.36 -4.96 -3.08
C GLU A 714 29.36 -3.56 -3.70
N VAL A 715 30.55 -3.06 -4.10
CA VAL A 715 30.66 -1.78 -4.82
C VAL A 715 30.05 -1.91 -6.22
N THR A 716 29.01 -1.12 -6.49
CA THR A 716 28.46 -0.91 -7.84
C THR A 716 29.03 0.33 -8.49
N SER A 717 29.18 0.28 -9.82
CA SER A 717 29.49 1.43 -10.68
C SER A 717 28.25 2.06 -11.27
N HIS A 718 27.06 1.69 -10.77
CA HIS A 718 25.79 2.26 -11.18
C HIS A 718 25.31 3.33 -10.23
N LYS A 719 24.86 4.45 -10.80
CA LYS A 719 24.31 5.59 -10.08
C LYS A 719 22.85 5.77 -10.46
N LEU A 720 21.96 5.61 -9.51
CA LEU A 720 20.53 5.87 -9.64
C LEU A 720 20.09 6.72 -8.45
N HIS A 721 18.99 7.46 -8.60
CA HIS A 721 18.36 8.09 -7.46
C HIS A 721 17.78 7.02 -6.53
N THR A 722 17.54 7.36 -5.27
CA THR A 722 16.80 6.49 -4.35
C THR A 722 15.46 6.08 -4.97
N LEU A 723 15.09 4.81 -4.84
CA LEU A 723 13.86 4.28 -5.40
C LEU A 723 12.62 4.86 -4.71
N LEU A 724 12.76 5.37 -3.48
CA LEU A 724 11.67 6.07 -2.79
C LEU A 724 11.27 7.40 -3.44
N HIS A 725 12.06 7.90 -4.40
CA HIS A 725 11.68 9.03 -5.25
C HIS A 725 11.08 8.61 -6.60
N ASP A 726 10.88 7.32 -6.86
CA ASP A 726 10.03 6.83 -7.96
C ASP A 726 8.57 6.70 -7.45
N PRO A 727 7.59 7.40 -8.04
CA PRO A 727 6.22 7.42 -7.53
C PRO A 727 5.53 6.06 -7.49
N GLN A 728 5.83 5.18 -8.44
CA GLN A 728 5.25 3.84 -8.49
C GLN A 728 5.87 2.97 -7.39
N TYR A 729 7.19 3.00 -7.26
CA TYR A 729 7.92 2.24 -6.25
C TYR A 729 7.52 2.67 -4.84
N ARG A 730 7.51 3.98 -4.54
CA ARG A 730 7.20 4.50 -3.20
C ARG A 730 5.76 4.20 -2.77
N ALA A 731 4.80 4.32 -3.69
CA ALA A 731 3.42 3.92 -3.44
C ALA A 731 3.28 2.39 -3.27
N GLY A 732 4.08 1.63 -4.02
CA GLY A 732 4.25 0.19 -3.83
C GLY A 732 4.77 -0.18 -2.43
N VAL A 733 5.79 0.52 -1.92
CA VAL A 733 6.35 0.30 -0.57
C VAL A 733 5.27 0.49 0.51
N ALA A 734 4.43 1.52 0.38
CA ALA A 734 3.28 1.73 1.28
C ALA A 734 2.26 0.58 1.20
N THR A 735 2.11 -0.01 0.02
CA THR A 735 1.14 -1.08 -0.28
C THR A 735 1.66 -2.48 0.05
N GLN A 736 2.97 -2.68 0.23
CA GLN A 736 3.61 -4.00 0.32
C GLN A 736 3.05 -4.90 1.42
N ASN A 737 2.53 -4.33 2.53
CA ASN A 737 1.90 -5.08 3.63
C ASN A 737 0.50 -5.64 3.29
N THR A 738 -0.06 -5.26 2.14
CA THR A 738 -1.47 -5.51 1.81
C THR A 738 -1.72 -6.95 1.38
N GLY A 739 -2.63 -7.63 2.08
CA GLY A 739 -3.11 -8.97 1.73
C GLY A 739 -2.00 -10.01 1.65
N TYR A 740 -1.70 -10.50 0.44
CA TYR A 740 -0.50 -11.28 0.19
C TYR A 740 0.58 -10.37 -0.42
N ASN A 741 1.57 -10.03 0.38
CA ASN A 741 2.65 -9.09 0.04
C ASN A 741 3.25 -9.45 -1.33
N GLN A 742 3.35 -8.46 -2.22
CA GLN A 742 3.99 -8.58 -3.54
C GLN A 742 5.24 -7.70 -3.61
N PRO A 743 6.23 -8.04 -4.44
CA PRO A 743 7.33 -7.14 -4.73
C PRO A 743 6.83 -5.85 -5.37
N VAL A 744 7.64 -4.79 -5.25
CA VAL A 744 7.35 -3.46 -5.78
C VAL A 744 8.29 -3.14 -6.93
N TYR A 745 7.85 -2.30 -7.86
CA TYR A 745 8.55 -2.04 -9.12
C TYR A 745 8.61 -0.54 -9.37
N THR A 746 9.65 -0.11 -10.09
CA THR A 746 9.82 1.26 -10.57
C THR A 746 8.88 1.56 -11.74
N SER A 747 8.60 2.84 -11.98
CA SER A 747 7.81 3.27 -13.14
C SER A 747 8.56 3.13 -14.48
N TYR A 748 9.87 2.89 -14.42
CA TYR A 748 10.74 2.66 -15.56
C TYR A 748 11.31 1.23 -15.57
N TYR A 749 11.83 0.80 -16.73
CA TYR A 749 12.50 -0.49 -16.90
C TYR A 749 13.76 -0.58 -16.04
N PHE A 750 13.81 -1.54 -15.12
CA PHE A 750 14.89 -1.67 -14.14
C PHE A 750 15.52 -3.06 -14.15
N ALA A 751 16.60 -3.19 -14.91
CA ALA A 751 17.33 -4.43 -15.17
C ALA A 751 18.80 -4.15 -15.47
N SER A 752 19.61 -5.20 -15.64
CA SER A 752 21.04 -5.12 -15.94
C SER A 752 21.39 -4.57 -17.32
N ASP A 753 20.46 -4.62 -18.28
CA ASP A 753 20.61 -4.12 -19.65
C ASP A 753 19.88 -2.79 -19.92
N MET A 754 19.41 -2.11 -18.87
CA MET A 754 18.63 -0.88 -19.01
C MET A 754 19.43 0.28 -19.63
N ASP A 755 18.73 1.12 -20.40
CA ASP A 755 19.25 2.41 -20.85
C ASP A 755 18.94 3.49 -19.81
N PHE A 756 19.97 4.00 -19.13
CA PHE A 756 19.81 5.05 -18.12
C PHE A 756 19.22 6.36 -18.68
N ALA A 757 19.24 6.60 -19.99
CA ALA A 757 18.53 7.72 -20.61
C ALA A 757 17.00 7.58 -20.59
N GLN A 758 16.47 6.38 -20.30
CA GLN A 758 15.03 6.12 -20.17
C GLN A 758 14.52 6.25 -18.74
N VAL A 759 15.40 6.50 -17.76
CA VAL A 759 14.98 6.80 -16.39
C VAL A 759 14.28 8.16 -16.40
N LYS A 760 12.95 8.15 -16.25
CA LYS A 760 12.15 9.37 -16.13
C LYS A 760 12.49 10.03 -14.79
N LEU A 761 13.21 11.15 -14.83
CA LEU A 761 13.44 11.96 -13.63
C LEU A 761 12.13 12.67 -13.27
N PRO A 762 11.51 12.36 -12.13
CA PRO A 762 10.23 12.94 -11.79
C PRO A 762 10.38 14.43 -11.47
N ASN A 763 9.43 15.23 -11.93
CA ASN A 763 9.35 16.64 -11.54
C ASN A 763 8.77 16.71 -10.12
N LEU A 764 9.64 16.76 -9.11
CA LEU A 764 9.22 16.61 -7.72
C LEU A 764 8.78 17.92 -7.08
N SER A 765 7.75 17.85 -6.25
CA SER A 765 7.49 18.78 -5.14
C SER A 765 7.94 18.09 -3.86
N ILE A 766 9.06 18.52 -3.28
CA ILE A 766 9.50 17.98 -1.99
C ILE A 766 8.58 18.56 -0.91
N ALA A 767 7.80 17.69 -0.26
CA ALA A 767 6.89 18.09 0.80
C ALA A 767 7.67 18.71 1.97
N GLY A 768 7.05 19.68 2.65
CA GLY A 768 7.62 20.20 3.89
C GLY A 768 8.99 20.90 3.82
N LEU A 769 9.49 21.41 2.68
CA LEU A 769 10.82 22.07 2.63
C LEU A 769 11.00 23.23 3.64
N LEU A 770 9.93 23.96 3.94
CA LEU A 770 9.95 24.99 4.97
C LEU A 770 10.06 24.39 6.39
N PRO A 771 9.19 23.44 6.80
CA PRO A 771 9.38 22.64 8.01
C PRO A 771 10.79 22.02 8.14
N VAL A 772 11.36 21.47 7.06
CA VAL A 772 12.73 20.93 7.03
C VAL A 772 13.76 22.00 7.39
N LEU A 773 13.63 23.22 6.83
CA LEU A 773 14.52 24.33 7.16
C LEU A 773 14.39 24.78 8.62
N GLU A 774 13.17 24.76 9.17
CA GLU A 774 12.92 25.01 10.60
C GLU A 774 13.54 23.93 11.49
N HIS A 775 13.34 22.66 11.14
CA HIS A 775 13.93 21.52 11.85
C HIS A 775 15.46 21.60 11.87
N LEU A 776 16.09 21.77 10.70
CA LEU A 776 17.55 21.90 10.61
C LEU A 776 18.06 23.10 11.41
N HIS A 777 17.33 24.22 11.42
CA HIS A 777 17.69 25.39 12.22
C HIS A 777 17.75 25.03 13.70
N ASP A 778 16.69 24.43 14.22
CA ASP A 778 16.57 24.06 15.63
C ASP A 778 17.59 22.97 16.00
N GLN A 779 17.75 21.95 15.17
CA GLN A 779 18.78 20.91 15.33
C GLN A 779 20.18 21.53 15.49
N TYR A 780 20.58 22.43 14.59
CA TYR A 780 21.90 23.06 14.68
C TYR A 780 22.05 23.98 15.91
N VAL A 781 20.97 24.55 16.43
CA VAL A 781 20.98 25.28 17.70
C VAL A 781 21.22 24.31 18.86
N GLU A 782 20.53 23.17 18.88
CA GLU A 782 20.65 22.15 19.93
C GLU A 782 22.04 21.49 19.95
N GLU A 783 22.59 21.17 18.77
CA GLU A 783 23.96 20.66 18.61
C GLU A 783 25.04 21.71 18.96
N GLY A 784 24.64 22.99 19.07
CA GLY A 784 25.55 24.11 19.31
C GLY A 784 26.38 24.49 18.08
N ASP A 785 26.00 24.01 16.91
CA ASP A 785 26.58 24.37 15.61
C ASP A 785 26.12 25.74 15.12
N LEU A 786 24.98 26.20 15.62
CA LEU A 786 24.50 27.56 15.54
C LEU A 786 24.36 28.16 16.96
N SER A 787 25.19 29.14 17.31
CA SER A 787 25.11 29.79 18.63
C SER A 787 25.53 31.26 18.61
N GLY A 788 25.08 32.01 19.62
CA GLY A 788 25.35 33.45 19.75
C GLY A 788 24.11 34.32 19.52
N ALA A 789 24.32 35.59 19.17
CA ALA A 789 23.24 36.52 18.86
C ALA A 789 22.58 36.20 17.51
N VAL A 790 23.33 35.55 16.60
CA VAL A 790 22.85 35.17 15.27
C VAL A 790 21.62 34.24 15.31
N VAL A 791 21.50 33.37 16.31
CA VAL A 791 20.36 32.44 16.49
C VAL A 791 19.04 33.22 16.49
N LYS A 792 18.94 34.24 17.35
CA LYS A 792 17.72 35.08 17.44
C LYS A 792 17.47 35.86 16.15
N GLN A 793 18.53 36.25 15.43
CA GLN A 793 18.40 37.01 14.19
C GLN A 793 17.85 36.13 13.06
N LEU A 794 18.38 34.92 12.92
CA LEU A 794 17.96 33.91 11.95
C LEU A 794 16.55 33.42 12.25
N ALA A 795 16.25 33.03 13.49
CA ALA A 795 14.91 32.60 13.91
C ALA A 795 13.84 33.67 13.63
N ASN A 796 14.13 34.95 13.90
CA ASN A 796 13.21 36.03 13.55
C ASN A 796 13.02 36.18 12.03
N THR A 797 14.07 35.98 11.24
CA THR A 797 14.00 36.09 9.78
C THR A 797 13.22 34.91 9.19
N LEU A 798 13.48 33.68 9.66
CA LEU A 798 12.77 32.47 9.28
C LEU A 798 11.29 32.57 9.64
N LYS A 799 10.95 33.02 10.85
CA LYS A 799 9.57 33.29 11.26
C LYS A 799 8.84 34.29 10.34
N GLN A 800 9.55 35.26 9.75
CA GLN A 800 8.94 36.15 8.76
C GLN A 800 8.74 35.45 7.43
N ALA A 801 9.66 34.59 6.99
CA ALA A 801 9.48 33.77 5.80
C ALA A 801 8.24 32.87 5.95
N VAL A 802 8.11 32.16 7.06
CA VAL A 802 6.93 31.34 7.42
C VAL A 802 5.65 32.16 7.39
N HIS A 803 5.62 33.30 8.08
CA HIS A 803 4.44 34.16 8.09
C HIS A 803 3.97 34.60 6.70
N HIS A 804 4.91 34.81 5.77
CA HIS A 804 4.58 35.16 4.39
C HIS A 804 4.21 33.94 3.56
N TYR A 805 4.84 32.80 3.78
CA TYR A 805 4.50 31.51 3.17
C TYR A 805 3.04 31.14 3.45
N ASP A 806 2.64 31.11 4.72
CA ASP A 806 1.28 30.73 5.17
C ASP A 806 0.18 31.64 4.59
N ARG A 807 0.55 32.83 4.12
CA ARG A 807 -0.36 33.82 3.53
C ARG A 807 -0.36 33.81 2.01
N GLY A 808 0.37 32.90 1.37
CA GLY A 808 0.57 32.85 -0.07
C GLY A 808 1.37 34.03 -0.63
N ALA A 809 2.15 34.72 0.21
CA ALA A 809 2.97 35.87 -0.17
C ALA A 809 4.40 35.42 -0.54
N TYR A 810 4.52 34.56 -1.55
CA TYR A 810 5.74 33.81 -1.87
C TYR A 810 6.93 34.68 -2.26
N GLU A 811 6.72 35.80 -2.98
CA GLU A 811 7.81 36.75 -3.26
C GLU A 811 8.41 37.36 -1.98
N GLN A 812 7.57 37.67 -0.99
CA GLN A 812 8.01 38.20 0.29
C GLN A 812 8.69 37.10 1.12
N ALA A 813 8.17 35.88 1.12
CA ALA A 813 8.80 34.73 1.76
C ALA A 813 10.22 34.51 1.21
N SER A 814 10.36 34.46 -0.12
CA SER A 814 11.66 34.37 -0.80
C SER A 814 12.62 35.51 -0.42
N SER A 815 12.13 36.75 -0.31
CA SER A 815 12.98 37.87 0.13
C SER A 815 13.48 37.72 1.58
N PHE A 816 12.68 37.12 2.47
CA PHE A 816 13.13 36.82 3.82
C PHE A 816 14.12 35.65 3.85
N LEU A 817 13.97 34.65 2.98
CA LEU A 817 14.95 33.56 2.82
C LEU A 817 16.29 34.08 2.27
N ASP A 818 16.29 34.97 1.28
CA ASP A 818 17.52 35.65 0.79
C ASP A 818 18.22 36.40 1.93
N LYS A 819 17.43 37.05 2.80
CA LYS A 819 17.93 37.74 3.99
C LYS A 819 18.48 36.75 5.02
N TYR A 820 17.87 35.58 5.16
CA TYR A 820 18.33 34.49 6.04
C TYR A 820 19.70 33.98 5.57
N ILE A 821 19.85 33.67 4.29
CA ILE A 821 21.13 33.29 3.66
C ILE A 821 22.19 34.39 3.88
N SER A 822 21.84 35.65 3.60
CA SER A 822 22.74 36.79 3.82
C SER A 822 23.16 36.98 5.28
N GLN A 823 22.43 36.43 6.24
CA GLN A 823 22.79 36.45 7.67
C GLN A 823 23.71 35.28 8.02
N LEU A 824 23.52 34.10 7.42
CA LEU A 824 24.43 32.95 7.57
C LEU A 824 25.85 33.29 7.07
N ASP A 825 25.97 34.11 6.04
CA ASP A 825 27.27 34.52 5.48
C ASP A 825 28.01 35.59 6.31
N LYS A 826 27.33 36.26 7.25
CA LYS A 826 27.95 37.33 8.06
C LYS A 826 28.62 36.75 9.30
N ARG A 827 29.92 37.02 9.47
CA ARG A 827 30.66 36.69 10.69
C ARG A 827 30.75 37.90 11.62
N ASP A 828 30.11 37.83 12.79
CA ASP A 828 30.55 38.58 13.97
C ASP A 828 31.41 37.63 14.84
N GLY A 829 32.48 38.14 15.46
CA GLY A 829 33.46 37.34 16.20
C GLY A 829 32.91 36.68 17.48
N LYS A 830 31.64 36.90 17.82
CA LYS A 830 30.95 36.29 18.96
C LYS A 830 29.93 35.21 18.57
N ASP A 831 29.61 35.09 17.29
CA ASP A 831 28.67 34.08 16.78
C ASP A 831 29.44 32.85 16.30
N LYS A 832 28.87 31.67 16.49
CA LYS A 832 29.36 30.40 15.91
C LYS A 832 28.32 29.91 14.92
N ILE A 833 28.78 29.70 13.68
CA ILE A 833 28.06 28.98 12.63
C ILE A 833 29.05 27.93 12.12
N SER A 834 28.79 26.65 12.35
CA SER A 834 29.61 25.58 11.80
C SER A 834 29.54 25.57 10.28
N GLU A 835 30.53 24.95 9.62
CA GLU A 835 30.50 24.85 8.16
C GLU A 835 29.33 23.99 7.68
N ARG A 836 29.03 22.89 8.40
CA ARG A 836 27.86 22.03 8.16
C ARG A 836 26.56 22.84 8.23
N ALA A 837 26.33 23.57 9.32
CA ALA A 837 25.13 24.39 9.48
C ALA A 837 25.01 25.45 8.38
N ARG A 838 26.13 26.09 8.02
CA ARG A 838 26.15 27.10 6.95
C ARG A 838 25.79 26.50 5.60
N LEU A 839 26.36 25.34 5.25
CA LEU A 839 26.11 24.64 3.99
C LEU A 839 24.63 24.23 3.90
N ASN A 840 24.18 23.41 4.85
CA ASN A 840 22.85 22.81 4.79
C ASN A 840 21.75 23.88 4.88
N LEU A 841 21.83 24.83 5.82
CA LEU A 841 20.80 25.87 5.94
C LEU A 841 20.75 26.80 4.72
N THR A 842 21.90 27.07 4.08
CA THR A 842 21.92 27.85 2.83
C THR A 842 21.29 27.05 1.70
N HIS A 843 21.69 25.80 1.53
CA HIS A 843 21.19 24.95 0.45
C HIS A 843 19.67 24.73 0.52
N HIS A 844 19.14 24.41 1.70
CA HIS A 844 17.70 24.19 1.89
C HIS A 844 16.90 25.50 1.72
N ALA A 845 17.44 26.64 2.16
CA ALA A 845 16.84 27.94 1.86
C ALA A 845 16.84 28.26 0.36
N GLU A 846 17.90 27.91 -0.38
CA GLU A 846 17.96 28.06 -1.84
C GLU A 846 16.96 27.15 -2.56
N LEU A 847 16.83 25.89 -2.15
CA LEU A 847 15.83 24.96 -2.68
C LEU A 847 14.41 25.49 -2.46
N LEU A 848 14.11 25.97 -1.24
CA LEU A 848 12.80 26.56 -0.92
C LEU A 848 12.55 27.83 -1.74
N ILE A 849 13.54 28.71 -1.91
CA ILE A 849 13.41 29.91 -2.77
C ILE A 849 13.07 29.50 -4.22
N ASP A 850 13.72 28.46 -4.75
CA ASP A 850 13.50 28.01 -6.11
C ASP A 850 12.12 27.33 -6.29
N GLU A 851 11.62 26.65 -5.26
CA GLU A 851 10.24 26.15 -5.19
C GLU A 851 9.23 27.30 -5.17
N LEU A 852 9.46 28.32 -4.33
CA LEU A 852 8.58 29.47 -4.18
C LEU A 852 8.49 30.36 -5.42
N LYS A 853 9.54 30.41 -6.25
CA LYS A 853 9.50 31.13 -7.54
C LYS A 853 8.60 30.47 -8.58
N GLN A 854 8.22 29.21 -8.36
CA GLN A 854 7.39 28.43 -9.26
C GLN A 854 5.90 28.45 -8.85
N LYS A 855 5.59 28.95 -7.65
CA LYS A 855 4.23 29.21 -7.14
C LYS A 855 3.83 30.66 -7.39
#